data_AF-A0A7K5RU39-F1
#
_entry.id   AF-A0A7K5RU39-F1
#
_cell.length_a   1.000
_cell.length_b   1.000
_cell.length_c   1.000
_cell.angle_alpha   90.00
_cell.angle_beta   90.00
_cell.angle_gamma   90.00
#
_symmetry.space_group_name_H-M   'P 1'
#
loop_
_entity.id
_entity.type
_entity.pdbx_description
1 polymer ?
#
loop_
_entity_poly.entity_id
_entity_poly.type
_entity_poly.pdbx_seq_one_letter_code
_entity_poly.pdbx_strand_id
1 'polypeptide(L)'
;DVCATCHIHATCQQSGGKSVCICNYGFVGNGRTHCQDKDECQIGASKICGNHTLCHNTHGSFYCVCLDGYRASNNNKTFIPNDGTNCTDIDECEESGLCGHNARCVNTEGSYMCYCNDGYKLENGERSFHQDGTVVSCKEIGCGSPPEMKHGYIVGNYSLLPGSAVHYECQEGFYSNEGKFSYCTANETWEPATLSCKGVDCGVPPSVSSAHPTSVSGTTYRSEVTYDCVPGFLMAGGNRTAVCNAKGQWDGPDLVCKEEELFSNLSIFNETCVRWQRKTRRLGLQETYTFHILGQRLDEKMFSEDVIFNISTSEDNPKVCLDLNSGSNYVVNITTVSSTNTAVSVTVSIQTKGCFLSAHLANDSLSKESSISKCPSKRSGKLGFSALAFWPRQDWYSDISGYVPEFWFMVQCLLVSIFCLEILCLFYNKLVPFKIVFTVKEAFNNVFIFNDTCLKWRRNVRGTDVEDRYSFDVQGQRWYQKNFFHEMTFELSTHKEAPEVCLDLHPGTNYSINISMVALNFSLLVSMTTQITDPPFPEVEFVAVKGSAPLLRLRKAEDQNGPISLYQVIVLPLDLQSAFICDSFAATPFFSNTTGIKGYVAAEFRAKDVADNMSIALGDRHYYGKFYNAPLKLGEEYCVFLRIISEWNKVRTQSCAVWAQIKNLSPTLQYMTAVGLGSVAAVCLILFLSFSVA
;
A
#
# COMPACT_ATOMS: atom_id res chain seq x y z
N ASP A 1 -117.15 -52.87 16.67
CA ASP A 1 -116.45 -52.86 15.38
C ASP A 1 -114.96 -53.13 15.63
N VAL A 2 -114.29 -53.85 14.74
CA VAL A 2 -112.83 -54.06 14.82
C VAL A 2 -112.08 -52.78 14.42
N CYS A 3 -112.56 -52.07 13.39
CA CYS A 3 -111.92 -50.85 12.89
C CYS A 3 -111.89 -49.70 13.90
N ALA A 4 -112.87 -49.64 14.81
CA ALA A 4 -112.95 -48.65 15.88
C ALA A 4 -111.89 -48.82 16.99
N THR A 5 -111.03 -49.85 16.92
CA THR A 5 -110.02 -50.18 17.94
C THR A 5 -108.66 -50.56 17.34
N CYS A 6 -108.31 -49.98 16.19
CA CYS A 6 -106.95 -50.12 15.63
C CYS A 6 -105.94 -49.24 16.41
N HIS A 7 -104.66 -49.59 16.32
CA HIS A 7 -103.57 -48.79 16.88
C HIS A 7 -103.48 -47.42 16.19
N ILE A 8 -102.96 -46.38 16.87
CA ILE A 8 -102.89 -45.01 16.33
C ILE A 8 -102.07 -44.90 15.02
N HIS A 9 -101.10 -45.79 14.83
CA HIS A 9 -100.33 -45.95 13.59
C HIS A 9 -100.77 -47.17 12.76
N ALA A 10 -102.09 -47.42 12.68
CA ALA A 10 -102.67 -48.49 11.88
C ALA A 10 -103.96 -48.06 11.17
N THR A 11 -104.23 -48.68 10.02
CA THR A 11 -105.43 -48.48 9.21
C THR A 11 -106.24 -49.76 9.13
N CYS A 12 -107.56 -49.65 9.02
CA CYS A 12 -108.44 -50.81 8.92
C CYS A 12 -108.72 -51.14 7.45
N GLN A 13 -108.37 -52.35 7.02
CA GLN A 13 -108.65 -52.84 5.66
C GLN A 13 -109.56 -54.07 5.73
N GLN A 14 -110.51 -54.19 4.79
CA GLN A 14 -111.21 -55.45 4.57
C GLN A 14 -110.36 -56.40 3.74
N SER A 15 -110.09 -57.59 4.29
CA SER A 15 -109.44 -58.70 3.59
C SER A 15 -110.24 -59.98 3.81
N GLY A 16 -110.62 -60.67 2.72
CA GLY A 16 -111.42 -61.90 2.79
C GLY A 16 -112.76 -61.76 3.53
N GLY A 17 -113.41 -60.59 3.45
CA GLY A 17 -114.68 -60.32 4.15
C GLY A 17 -114.54 -60.05 5.65
N LYS A 18 -113.32 -59.92 6.19
CA LYS A 18 -113.05 -59.56 7.59
C LYS A 18 -112.28 -58.24 7.67
N SER A 19 -112.66 -57.40 8.61
CA SER A 19 -111.93 -56.16 8.91
C SER A 19 -110.70 -56.46 9.75
N VAL A 20 -109.52 -56.03 9.28
CA VAL A 20 -108.22 -56.24 9.94
C VAL A 20 -107.50 -54.90 10.05
N CYS A 21 -106.95 -54.62 11.23
CA CYS A 21 -106.04 -53.49 11.42
C CYS A 21 -104.64 -53.87 10.92
N ILE A 22 -104.06 -53.06 10.05
CA ILE A 22 -102.71 -53.24 9.50
C ILE A 22 -101.90 -52.00 9.90
N CYS A 23 -100.67 -52.19 10.39
CA CYS A 23 -99.80 -51.05 10.70
C CYS A 23 -99.54 -50.22 9.43
N ASN A 24 -99.50 -48.90 9.59
CA ASN A 24 -99.24 -47.99 8.48
C ASN A 24 -97.82 -48.20 7.93
N TYR A 25 -97.55 -47.72 6.72
CA TYR A 25 -96.20 -47.71 6.15
C TYR A 25 -95.22 -47.02 7.12
N GLY A 26 -94.00 -47.56 7.23
CA GLY A 26 -93.02 -47.16 8.26
C GLY A 26 -93.19 -47.83 9.63
N PHE A 27 -94.20 -48.69 9.83
CA PHE A 27 -94.43 -49.37 11.11
C PHE A 27 -94.57 -50.90 10.98
N VAL A 28 -94.17 -51.63 12.02
CA VAL A 28 -94.32 -53.09 12.13
C VAL A 28 -95.00 -53.49 13.43
N GLY A 29 -95.81 -54.56 13.39
CA GLY A 29 -96.52 -55.05 14.58
C GLY A 29 -97.83 -55.76 14.25
N ASN A 30 -98.77 -55.73 15.20
CA ASN A 30 -100.04 -56.47 15.14
C ASN A 30 -101.24 -55.62 14.69
N GLY A 31 -101.04 -54.34 14.34
CA GLY A 31 -102.07 -53.41 13.87
C GLY A 31 -103.09 -52.94 14.94
N ARG A 32 -103.27 -53.68 16.03
CA ARG A 32 -104.39 -53.51 16.96
C ARG A 32 -104.01 -52.92 18.31
N THR A 33 -102.89 -53.34 18.87
CA THR A 33 -102.38 -52.85 20.17
C THR A 33 -100.91 -52.45 20.13
N HIS A 34 -100.19 -52.83 19.07
CA HIS A 34 -98.77 -52.58 18.93
C HIS A 34 -98.42 -52.38 17.45
N CYS A 35 -98.03 -51.17 17.09
CA CYS A 35 -97.22 -50.90 15.91
C CYS A 35 -96.02 -50.08 16.38
N GLN A 36 -94.84 -50.70 16.40
CA GLN A 36 -93.59 -50.00 16.64
C GLN A 36 -93.08 -49.42 15.32
N ASP A 37 -92.27 -48.37 15.43
CA ASP A 37 -91.50 -47.82 14.32
C ASP A 37 -90.62 -48.91 13.66
N LYS A 38 -90.48 -48.87 12.33
CA LYS A 38 -89.64 -49.79 11.58
C LYS A 38 -88.34 -49.06 11.21
N ASP A 39 -87.31 -49.27 12.01
CA ASP A 39 -85.97 -48.77 11.70
C ASP A 39 -85.41 -49.40 10.42
N GLU A 40 -85.62 -48.72 9.28
CA GLU A 40 -85.09 -49.13 7.98
C GLU A 40 -83.55 -49.13 7.96
N CYS A 41 -82.89 -48.29 8.74
CA CYS A 41 -81.45 -48.13 8.71
C CYS A 41 -80.70 -49.36 9.27
N GLN A 42 -81.34 -50.19 10.09
CA GLN A 42 -80.80 -51.48 10.56
C GLN A 42 -80.57 -52.51 9.44
N ILE A 43 -81.16 -52.32 8.25
CA ILE A 43 -80.88 -53.16 7.06
C ILE A 43 -79.49 -52.82 6.45
N GLY A 44 -78.93 -51.65 6.81
CA GLY A 44 -77.65 -51.13 6.38
C GLY A 44 -77.80 -50.00 5.36
N ALA A 45 -77.22 -48.83 5.67
CA ALA A 45 -77.37 -47.60 4.87
C ALA A 45 -77.11 -47.81 3.37
N SER A 46 -76.00 -48.46 2.99
CA SER A 46 -75.66 -48.70 1.58
C SER A 46 -76.66 -49.59 0.81
N LYS A 47 -77.46 -50.41 1.49
CA LYS A 47 -78.51 -51.24 0.87
C LYS A 47 -79.86 -50.55 0.73
N ILE A 48 -80.10 -49.51 1.52
CA ILE A 48 -81.37 -48.78 1.58
C ILE A 48 -81.24 -47.45 0.84
N CYS A 49 -80.20 -46.67 1.17
CA CYS A 49 -79.93 -45.34 0.64
C CYS A 49 -78.98 -45.34 -0.58
N GLY A 50 -78.20 -46.41 -0.79
CA GLY A 50 -77.15 -46.48 -1.82
C GLY A 50 -75.75 -46.12 -1.30
N ASN A 51 -74.72 -46.26 -2.13
CA ASN A 51 -73.34 -45.97 -1.71
C ASN A 51 -73.13 -44.48 -1.35
N HIS A 52 -72.13 -44.20 -0.52
CA HIS A 52 -71.74 -42.85 -0.07
C HIS A 52 -72.88 -42.08 0.63
N THR A 53 -73.69 -42.79 1.42
CA THR A 53 -74.81 -42.23 2.21
C THR A 53 -74.73 -42.57 3.70
N LEU A 54 -75.41 -41.76 4.49
CA LEU A 54 -75.81 -42.05 5.87
C LEU A 54 -77.35 -42.10 5.95
N CYS A 55 -77.87 -43.07 6.69
CA CYS A 55 -79.31 -43.29 6.89
C CYS A 55 -79.73 -42.77 8.27
N HIS A 56 -80.78 -41.97 8.31
CA HIS A 56 -81.39 -41.45 9.53
C HIS A 56 -82.84 -41.94 9.66
N ASN A 57 -83.09 -42.77 10.66
CA ASN A 57 -84.42 -43.25 10.99
C ASN A 57 -85.24 -42.15 11.69
N THR A 58 -86.55 -42.11 11.44
CA THR A 58 -87.52 -41.18 12.06
C THR A 58 -88.83 -41.90 12.35
N HIS A 59 -89.64 -41.38 13.28
CA HIS A 59 -90.86 -42.09 13.69
C HIS A 59 -91.88 -42.20 12.54
N GLY A 60 -91.95 -43.37 11.90
CA GLY A 60 -92.80 -43.71 10.77
C GLY A 60 -92.20 -43.48 9.37
N SER A 61 -90.89 -43.18 9.25
CA SER A 61 -90.20 -42.98 7.97
C SER A 61 -88.69 -42.94 8.15
N PHE A 62 -87.92 -42.86 7.07
CA PHE A 62 -86.47 -42.60 7.13
C PHE A 62 -86.08 -41.59 6.06
N TYR A 63 -84.89 -41.00 6.21
CA TYR A 63 -84.26 -40.20 5.16
C TYR A 63 -82.77 -40.52 5.05
N CYS A 64 -82.26 -40.30 3.85
CA CYS A 64 -80.86 -40.46 3.49
C CYS A 64 -80.21 -39.07 3.37
N VAL A 65 -78.95 -38.97 3.78
CA VAL A 65 -78.05 -37.86 3.44
C VAL A 65 -76.83 -38.43 2.72
N CYS A 66 -76.19 -37.63 1.86
CA CYS A 66 -74.88 -37.98 1.35
C CYS A 66 -73.82 -37.83 2.46
N LEU A 67 -72.72 -38.58 2.35
CA LEU A 67 -71.52 -38.34 3.17
C LEU A 67 -70.84 -37.04 2.73
N ASP A 68 -70.00 -36.49 3.61
CA ASP A 68 -69.14 -35.35 3.27
C ASP A 68 -68.26 -35.71 2.04
N GLY A 69 -68.05 -34.74 1.14
CA GLY A 69 -67.46 -34.96 -0.19
C GLY A 69 -68.45 -35.39 -1.30
N TYR A 70 -69.74 -35.60 -0.98
CA TYR A 70 -70.74 -36.06 -1.95
C TYR A 70 -72.00 -35.17 -1.96
N ARG A 71 -72.53 -34.91 -3.16
CA ARG A 71 -73.81 -34.19 -3.39
C ARG A 71 -74.89 -35.14 -3.90
N ALA A 72 -76.13 -34.96 -3.47
CA ALA A 72 -77.24 -35.70 -4.04
C ALA A 72 -77.50 -35.24 -5.48
N SER A 73 -77.80 -36.16 -6.41
CA SER A 73 -78.05 -35.83 -7.82
C SER A 73 -79.25 -34.88 -8.03
N ASN A 74 -80.17 -34.78 -7.07
CA ASN A 74 -81.28 -33.82 -7.06
C ASN A 74 -80.95 -32.49 -6.34
N ASN A 75 -79.71 -32.31 -5.89
CA ASN A 75 -79.20 -31.20 -5.07
C ASN A 75 -79.92 -30.98 -3.72
N ASN A 76 -80.73 -31.92 -3.24
CA ASN A 76 -81.37 -31.82 -1.92
C ASN A 76 -80.48 -32.42 -0.82
N LYS A 77 -80.41 -31.78 0.34
CA LYS A 77 -79.60 -32.24 1.47
C LYS A 77 -80.12 -33.56 2.08
N THR A 78 -81.43 -33.81 1.99
CA THR A 78 -82.06 -35.07 2.40
C THR A 78 -82.85 -35.65 1.24
N PHE A 79 -82.91 -36.98 1.12
CA PHE A 79 -83.73 -37.65 0.11
C PHE A 79 -84.32 -38.97 0.63
N ILE A 80 -85.36 -39.45 -0.05
CA ILE A 80 -85.93 -40.79 0.15
C ILE A 80 -85.52 -41.60 -1.10
N PRO A 81 -84.90 -42.79 -0.95
CA PRO A 81 -84.18 -43.44 -2.04
C PRO A 81 -85.08 -44.01 -3.15
N ASN A 82 -86.39 -44.08 -2.91
CA ASN A 82 -87.38 -44.50 -3.90
C ASN A 82 -87.50 -43.54 -5.11
N ASP A 83 -87.01 -42.29 -5.00
CA ASP A 83 -87.01 -41.29 -6.09
C ASP A 83 -85.84 -41.47 -7.08
N GLY A 84 -85.02 -42.51 -6.94
CA GLY A 84 -83.87 -42.77 -7.84
C GLY A 84 -82.71 -41.78 -7.66
N THR A 85 -82.74 -40.95 -6.61
CA THR A 85 -81.65 -40.06 -6.23
C THR A 85 -80.48 -40.88 -5.68
N ASN A 86 -79.28 -40.65 -6.21
CA ASN A 86 -78.01 -41.15 -5.69
C ASN A 86 -77.11 -40.00 -5.22
N CYS A 87 -76.07 -40.34 -4.46
CA CYS A 87 -74.97 -39.43 -4.17
C CYS A 87 -73.90 -39.53 -5.26
N THR A 88 -73.51 -38.38 -5.81
CA THR A 88 -72.38 -38.23 -6.71
C THR A 88 -71.27 -37.50 -5.98
N ASP A 89 -70.04 -37.89 -6.28
CA ASP A 89 -68.81 -37.16 -5.96
C ASP A 89 -68.95 -35.64 -6.22
N ILE A 90 -68.38 -34.82 -5.34
CA ILE A 90 -68.22 -33.38 -5.56
C ILE A 90 -66.82 -33.17 -6.10
N ASP A 91 -66.69 -32.84 -7.39
CA ASP A 91 -65.41 -32.41 -7.92
C ASP A 91 -65.08 -31.01 -7.38
N GLU A 92 -64.36 -30.96 -6.25
CA GLU A 92 -63.99 -29.67 -5.65
C GLU A 92 -63.02 -28.89 -6.57
N CYS A 93 -62.28 -29.57 -7.45
CA CYS A 93 -61.36 -28.94 -8.39
C CYS A 93 -62.06 -28.11 -9.49
N GLU A 94 -63.39 -28.14 -9.59
CA GLU A 94 -64.15 -27.13 -10.34
C GLU A 94 -64.06 -25.72 -9.71
N GLU A 95 -63.73 -25.61 -8.40
CA GLU A 95 -63.56 -24.33 -7.70
C GLU A 95 -62.12 -23.77 -7.81
N SER A 96 -62.02 -22.48 -8.15
CA SER A 96 -60.75 -21.81 -8.41
C SER A 96 -60.04 -21.36 -7.13
N GLY A 97 -58.95 -22.04 -6.77
CA GLY A 97 -57.98 -21.56 -5.77
C GLY A 97 -57.66 -22.53 -4.62
N LEU A 98 -58.38 -23.66 -4.52
CA LEU A 98 -58.30 -24.62 -3.40
C LEU A 98 -56.92 -25.19 -3.05
N CYS A 99 -55.95 -25.14 -3.97
CA CYS A 99 -54.60 -25.65 -3.73
C CYS A 99 -53.55 -24.54 -3.49
N GLY A 100 -53.94 -23.27 -3.47
CA GLY A 100 -53.01 -22.14 -3.38
C GLY A 100 -52.18 -21.94 -4.65
N HIS A 101 -51.09 -21.17 -4.54
CA HIS A 101 -50.23 -20.87 -5.67
C HIS A 101 -49.23 -22.00 -5.99
N ASN A 102 -48.95 -22.18 -7.28
CA ASN A 102 -48.00 -23.17 -7.82
C ASN A 102 -48.31 -24.65 -7.48
N ALA A 103 -49.59 -24.95 -7.28
CA ALA A 103 -50.13 -26.29 -7.13
C ALA A 103 -51.24 -26.58 -8.15
N ARG A 104 -51.50 -27.86 -8.40
CA ARG A 104 -52.63 -28.38 -9.16
C ARG A 104 -53.55 -29.19 -8.25
N CYS A 105 -54.86 -29.03 -8.46
CA CYS A 105 -55.89 -29.87 -7.83
C CYS A 105 -56.08 -31.15 -8.65
N VAL A 106 -56.30 -32.28 -7.98
CA VAL A 106 -56.71 -33.55 -8.58
C VAL A 106 -57.85 -34.11 -7.74
N ASN A 107 -59.03 -34.27 -8.35
CA ASN A 107 -60.19 -34.82 -7.68
C ASN A 107 -60.02 -36.33 -7.38
N THR A 108 -60.57 -36.81 -6.27
CA THR A 108 -60.56 -38.20 -5.81
C THR A 108 -61.92 -38.56 -5.19
N GLU A 109 -62.23 -39.86 -5.03
CA GLU A 109 -63.58 -40.31 -4.64
C GLU A 109 -63.98 -39.86 -3.21
N GLY A 110 -64.69 -38.72 -3.12
CA GLY A 110 -65.14 -38.05 -1.91
C GLY A 110 -64.20 -37.00 -1.30
N SER A 111 -63.20 -36.51 -2.05
CA SER A 111 -62.24 -35.49 -1.60
C SER A 111 -61.31 -35.07 -2.74
N TYR A 112 -60.61 -33.94 -2.64
CA TYR A 112 -59.52 -33.58 -3.56
C TYR A 112 -58.13 -33.85 -2.96
N MET A 113 -57.10 -33.88 -3.82
CA MET A 113 -55.69 -33.89 -3.44
C MET A 113 -54.90 -32.83 -4.24
N CYS A 114 -54.21 -31.96 -3.52
CA CYS A 114 -53.34 -30.94 -4.11
C CYS A 114 -51.91 -31.47 -4.32
N TYR A 115 -51.32 -31.19 -5.46
CA TYR A 115 -49.92 -31.52 -5.79
C TYR A 115 -49.18 -30.26 -6.20
N CYS A 116 -47.93 -30.07 -5.76
CA CYS A 116 -47.10 -28.98 -6.30
C CYS A 116 -46.82 -29.19 -7.79
N ASN A 117 -46.73 -28.09 -8.54
CA ASN A 117 -46.39 -28.11 -9.95
C ASN A 117 -44.92 -28.51 -10.17
N ASP A 118 -44.57 -28.95 -11.37
CA ASP A 118 -43.20 -29.33 -11.71
C ASP A 118 -42.23 -28.15 -11.46
N GLY A 119 -41.17 -28.41 -10.69
CA GLY A 119 -40.26 -27.36 -10.18
C GLY A 119 -40.64 -26.79 -8.81
N TYR A 120 -41.68 -27.28 -8.13
CA TYR A 120 -42.09 -26.84 -6.79
C TYR A 120 -42.29 -28.02 -5.82
N LYS A 121 -42.12 -27.79 -4.51
CA LYS A 121 -42.32 -28.77 -3.43
C LYS A 121 -42.91 -28.15 -2.15
N LEU A 122 -43.36 -29.00 -1.23
CA LEU A 122 -43.70 -28.61 0.14
C LEU A 122 -42.45 -28.49 1.02
N GLU A 123 -42.47 -27.61 2.02
CA GLU A 123 -41.36 -27.50 2.99
C GLU A 123 -41.15 -28.79 3.79
N ASN A 124 -42.22 -29.55 4.03
CA ASN A 124 -42.17 -30.85 4.73
C ASN A 124 -41.70 -32.02 3.83
N GLY A 125 -41.38 -31.78 2.56
CA GLY A 125 -40.90 -32.81 1.61
C GLY A 125 -41.97 -33.79 1.09
N GLU A 126 -43.20 -33.71 1.57
CA GLU A 126 -44.34 -34.44 1.01
C GLU A 126 -44.75 -33.85 -0.36
N ARG A 127 -45.37 -34.69 -1.20
CA ARG A 127 -45.67 -34.35 -2.62
C ARG A 127 -47.16 -34.17 -2.92
N SER A 128 -48.01 -34.35 -1.91
CA SER A 128 -49.47 -34.26 -2.02
C SER A 128 -50.06 -33.81 -0.69
N PHE A 129 -51.05 -32.91 -0.70
CA PHE A 129 -51.63 -32.33 0.51
C PHE A 129 -53.12 -32.02 0.36
N HIS A 130 -53.77 -31.70 1.49
CA HIS A 130 -55.14 -31.23 1.59
C HIS A 130 -55.14 -29.89 2.33
N GLN A 131 -56.04 -28.94 2.02
CA GLN A 131 -56.08 -27.65 2.72
C GLN A 131 -56.95 -27.68 3.98
N ASP A 132 -56.42 -28.28 5.05
CA ASP A 132 -57.02 -28.26 6.39
C ASP A 132 -56.80 -26.88 7.07
N GLY A 133 -57.48 -25.86 6.55
CA GLY A 133 -57.55 -24.49 7.09
C GLY A 133 -56.24 -23.68 7.11
N THR A 134 -55.10 -24.29 6.81
CA THR A 134 -53.78 -23.65 6.75
C THR A 134 -53.32 -23.45 5.31
N VAL A 135 -52.80 -22.26 5.00
CA VAL A 135 -52.37 -21.89 3.64
C VAL A 135 -51.02 -22.54 3.34
N VAL A 136 -51.07 -23.81 2.94
CA VAL A 136 -49.92 -24.56 2.41
C VAL A 136 -49.53 -23.97 1.06
N SER A 137 -48.25 -23.61 0.90
CA SER A 137 -47.72 -22.97 -0.30
C SER A 137 -46.57 -23.77 -0.89
N CYS A 138 -46.59 -23.97 -2.21
CA CYS A 138 -45.57 -24.72 -2.93
C CYS A 138 -44.34 -23.83 -3.22
N LYS A 139 -43.21 -24.19 -2.62
CA LYS A 139 -41.93 -23.48 -2.72
C LYS A 139 -41.14 -23.98 -3.92
N GLU A 140 -40.47 -23.07 -4.63
CA GLU A 140 -39.65 -23.40 -5.80
C GLU A 140 -38.46 -24.30 -5.41
N ILE A 141 -38.20 -25.34 -6.21
CA ILE A 141 -37.08 -26.27 -6.03
C ILE A 141 -35.82 -25.60 -6.58
N GLY A 142 -35.05 -24.98 -5.70
CA GLY A 142 -33.82 -24.30 -6.07
C GLY A 142 -33.02 -23.81 -4.86
N CYS A 143 -31.75 -23.51 -5.09
CA CYS A 143 -30.79 -23.22 -4.01
C CYS A 143 -30.98 -21.87 -3.30
N GLY A 144 -32.07 -21.15 -3.58
CA GLY A 144 -32.31 -19.79 -3.08
C GLY A 144 -31.30 -18.77 -3.63
N SER A 145 -31.20 -17.62 -2.96
CA SER A 145 -30.22 -16.58 -3.33
C SER A 145 -28.78 -17.12 -3.26
N PRO A 146 -27.93 -16.88 -4.29
CA PRO A 146 -26.53 -17.28 -4.27
C PRO A 146 -25.71 -16.62 -3.14
N PRO A 147 -24.57 -17.21 -2.73
CA PRO A 147 -23.69 -16.63 -1.72
C PRO A 147 -23.28 -15.18 -2.02
N GLU A 148 -23.37 -14.29 -1.03
CA GLU A 148 -22.96 -12.89 -1.16
C GLU A 148 -21.45 -12.75 -0.94
N MET A 149 -20.74 -12.14 -1.90
CA MET A 149 -19.27 -12.12 -1.92
C MET A 149 -18.70 -10.72 -1.72
N LYS A 150 -17.89 -10.55 -0.67
CA LYS A 150 -17.23 -9.27 -0.36
C LYS A 150 -16.27 -8.86 -1.46
N HIS A 151 -16.48 -7.66 -2.00
CA HIS A 151 -15.78 -7.11 -3.17
C HIS A 151 -15.89 -7.97 -4.45
N GLY A 152 -16.93 -8.82 -4.52
CA GLY A 152 -17.31 -9.55 -5.73
C GLY A 152 -18.69 -9.14 -6.23
N TYR A 153 -19.06 -9.61 -7.42
CA TYR A 153 -20.40 -9.47 -7.98
C TYR A 153 -20.69 -10.65 -8.94
N ILE A 154 -21.97 -10.94 -9.16
CA ILE A 154 -22.40 -12.00 -10.09
C ILE A 154 -22.47 -11.41 -11.50
N VAL A 155 -21.96 -12.14 -12.49
CA VAL A 155 -21.91 -11.71 -13.90
C VAL A 155 -22.98 -12.43 -14.72
N GLY A 156 -23.89 -11.66 -15.31
CA GLY A 156 -24.98 -12.17 -16.14
C GLY A 156 -26.17 -12.73 -15.35
N ASN A 157 -27.07 -13.39 -16.07
CA ASN A 157 -28.25 -14.02 -15.49
C ASN A 157 -27.92 -15.45 -15.01
N TYR A 158 -28.56 -15.88 -13.92
CA TYR A 158 -28.41 -17.21 -13.35
C TYR A 158 -29.78 -17.85 -13.07
N SER A 159 -29.78 -19.17 -12.89
CA SER A 159 -30.98 -19.96 -12.55
C SER A 159 -30.86 -20.51 -11.13
N LEU A 160 -31.99 -20.70 -10.45
CA LEU A 160 -32.03 -21.27 -9.09
C LEU A 160 -32.02 -22.82 -9.06
N LEU A 161 -32.28 -23.45 -10.21
CA LEU A 161 -32.48 -24.90 -10.35
C LEU A 161 -31.21 -25.72 -10.01
N PRO A 162 -31.35 -26.91 -9.36
CA PRO A 162 -30.24 -27.82 -9.13
C PRO A 162 -29.39 -28.12 -10.38
N GLY A 163 -28.07 -28.01 -10.25
CA GLY A 163 -27.11 -28.12 -11.34
C GLY A 163 -26.78 -26.81 -12.06
N SER A 164 -27.42 -25.69 -11.71
CA SER A 164 -27.03 -24.37 -12.23
C SER A 164 -25.68 -23.90 -11.66
N ALA A 165 -25.07 -22.92 -12.33
CA ALA A 165 -23.84 -22.25 -11.89
C ALA A 165 -24.06 -20.74 -11.85
N VAL A 166 -23.53 -20.07 -10.82
CA VAL A 166 -23.30 -18.62 -10.83
C VAL A 166 -21.84 -18.34 -11.14
N HIS A 167 -21.59 -17.34 -11.98
CA HIS A 167 -20.26 -16.83 -12.27
C HIS A 167 -20.02 -15.55 -11.46
N TYR A 168 -18.92 -15.51 -10.70
CA TYR A 168 -18.50 -14.34 -9.94
C TYR A 168 -17.23 -13.71 -10.52
N GLU A 169 -17.20 -12.38 -10.50
CA GLU A 169 -15.98 -11.60 -10.73
C GLU A 169 -15.74 -10.60 -9.58
N CYS A 170 -14.48 -10.19 -9.43
CA CYS A 170 -14.09 -9.21 -8.42
C CYS A 170 -14.35 -7.78 -8.92
N GLN A 171 -14.71 -6.89 -8.00
CA GLN A 171 -14.88 -5.46 -8.27
C GLN A 171 -13.54 -4.83 -8.69
N GLU A 172 -13.60 -3.70 -9.40
CA GLU A 172 -12.40 -3.00 -9.88
C GLU A 172 -11.42 -2.70 -8.73
N GLY A 173 -10.14 -3.02 -8.95
CA GLY A 173 -9.08 -2.94 -7.94
C GLY A 173 -8.98 -4.16 -7.01
N PHE A 174 -9.77 -5.22 -7.24
CA PHE A 174 -9.65 -6.51 -6.59
C PHE A 174 -9.45 -7.64 -7.61
N TYR A 175 -8.73 -8.69 -7.21
CA TYR A 175 -8.43 -9.86 -8.04
C TYR A 175 -8.58 -11.17 -7.24
N SER A 176 -8.67 -12.30 -7.94
CA SER A 176 -8.54 -13.62 -7.33
C SER A 176 -8.01 -14.65 -8.31
N ASN A 177 -7.34 -15.67 -7.77
CA ASN A 177 -6.64 -16.70 -8.53
C ASN A 177 -7.36 -18.06 -8.48
N GLU A 178 -8.43 -18.18 -7.69
CA GLU A 178 -9.13 -19.43 -7.37
C GLU A 178 -10.66 -19.24 -7.50
N GLY A 179 -11.38 -20.29 -7.90
CA GLY A 179 -12.83 -20.43 -7.72
C GLY A 179 -13.74 -19.32 -8.28
N LYS A 180 -13.88 -19.18 -9.62
CA LYS A 180 -14.80 -18.18 -10.23
C LYS A 180 -16.30 -18.54 -10.26
N PHE A 181 -16.68 -19.71 -9.74
CA PHE A 181 -18.04 -20.24 -9.83
C PHE A 181 -18.51 -20.79 -8.48
N SER A 182 -19.83 -20.82 -8.28
CA SER A 182 -20.51 -21.67 -7.28
C SER A 182 -21.62 -22.45 -8.00
N TYR A 183 -21.73 -23.75 -7.73
CA TYR A 183 -22.77 -24.62 -8.27
C TYR A 183 -23.94 -24.82 -7.27
N CYS A 184 -25.16 -24.84 -7.80
CA CYS A 184 -26.36 -25.19 -7.05
C CYS A 184 -26.43 -26.73 -6.93
N THR A 185 -26.32 -27.26 -5.71
CA THR A 185 -26.24 -28.71 -5.49
C THR A 185 -27.62 -29.39 -5.58
N ALA A 186 -27.60 -30.72 -5.77
CA ALA A 186 -28.82 -31.55 -5.70
C ALA A 186 -29.52 -31.53 -4.32
N ASN A 187 -28.86 -30.99 -3.29
CA ASN A 187 -29.42 -30.79 -1.95
C ASN A 187 -30.08 -29.41 -1.79
N GLU A 188 -30.40 -28.70 -2.89
CA GLU A 188 -31.02 -27.37 -2.90
C GLU A 188 -30.27 -26.34 -2.03
N THR A 189 -28.93 -26.43 -2.04
CA THR A 189 -28.03 -25.47 -1.41
C THR A 189 -26.89 -25.14 -2.36
N TRP A 190 -26.52 -23.87 -2.45
CA TRP A 190 -25.31 -23.46 -3.17
C TRP A 190 -24.08 -23.98 -2.43
N GLU A 191 -23.08 -24.47 -3.17
CA GLU A 191 -21.79 -24.76 -2.55
C GLU A 191 -21.13 -23.46 -2.04
N PRO A 192 -20.35 -23.51 -0.94
CA PRO A 192 -19.67 -22.33 -0.42
C PRO A 192 -18.70 -21.76 -1.46
N ALA A 193 -18.97 -20.53 -1.92
CA ALA A 193 -18.17 -19.87 -2.93
C ALA A 193 -16.71 -19.73 -2.46
N THR A 194 -15.79 -20.33 -3.22
CA THR A 194 -14.36 -20.39 -2.88
C THR A 194 -13.56 -19.16 -3.32
N LEU A 195 -14.18 -18.27 -4.11
CA LEU A 195 -13.60 -16.99 -4.53
C LEU A 195 -13.17 -16.16 -3.31
N SER A 196 -11.99 -15.57 -3.36
CA SER A 196 -11.56 -14.57 -2.37
C SER A 196 -10.96 -13.37 -3.07
N CYS A 197 -11.74 -12.29 -3.20
CA CYS A 197 -11.33 -11.06 -3.86
C CYS A 197 -10.36 -10.27 -2.97
N LYS A 198 -9.07 -10.37 -3.32
CA LYS A 198 -7.95 -9.68 -2.66
C LYS A 198 -7.75 -8.33 -3.34
N GLY A 199 -7.51 -7.27 -2.57
CA GLY A 199 -7.15 -5.97 -3.14
C GLY A 199 -5.84 -6.10 -3.94
N VAL A 200 -5.77 -5.46 -5.10
CA VAL A 200 -4.52 -5.33 -5.86
C VAL A 200 -3.49 -4.61 -4.97
N ASP A 201 -2.26 -5.09 -4.95
CA ASP A 201 -1.16 -4.52 -4.16
C ASP A 201 -0.30 -3.63 -5.07
N CYS A 202 -0.12 -2.36 -4.69
CA CYS A 202 0.76 -1.43 -5.39
C CYS A 202 2.22 -1.51 -4.91
N GLY A 203 2.51 -2.37 -3.91
CA GLY A 203 3.85 -2.55 -3.36
C GLY A 203 4.35 -1.31 -2.62
N VAL A 204 5.67 -1.14 -2.59
CA VAL A 204 6.33 -0.06 -1.83
C VAL A 204 5.90 1.32 -2.35
N PRO A 205 5.49 2.26 -1.48
CA PRO A 205 5.13 3.62 -1.89
C PRO A 205 6.28 4.35 -2.62
N PRO A 206 5.98 5.26 -3.56
CA PRO A 206 7.01 5.93 -4.38
C PRO A 206 7.95 6.82 -3.54
N SER A 207 9.23 6.80 -3.88
CA SER A 207 10.24 7.70 -3.29
C SER A 207 10.12 9.11 -3.88
N VAL A 208 10.05 10.13 -3.02
CA VAL A 208 9.87 11.54 -3.40
C VAL A 208 11.12 12.33 -3.02
N SER A 209 11.60 13.19 -3.92
CA SER A 209 12.81 13.98 -3.67
C SER A 209 12.60 15.02 -2.56
N SER A 210 13.47 14.97 -1.55
CA SER A 210 13.44 15.85 -0.37
C SER A 210 12.12 15.82 0.41
N ALA A 211 11.43 14.67 0.42
CA ALA A 211 10.26 14.41 1.26
C ALA A 211 10.33 13.01 1.90
N HIS A 212 9.58 12.81 2.98
CA HIS A 212 9.42 11.50 3.64
C HIS A 212 7.93 11.14 3.80
N PRO A 213 7.56 9.85 3.73
CA PRO A 213 6.20 9.42 4.07
C PRO A 213 5.97 9.57 5.58
N THR A 214 4.98 10.39 5.95
CA THR A 214 4.59 10.69 7.34
C THR A 214 3.45 9.79 7.83
N SER A 215 2.61 9.30 6.90
CA SER A 215 1.52 8.37 7.20
C SER A 215 1.37 7.37 6.05
N VAL A 216 1.25 6.08 6.38
CA VAL A 216 1.03 4.96 5.44
C VAL A 216 -0.12 4.14 5.98
N SER A 217 -1.22 4.05 5.22
CA SER A 217 -2.39 3.26 5.63
C SER A 217 -2.33 1.78 5.19
N GLY A 218 -1.52 1.47 4.18
CA GLY A 218 -1.33 0.14 3.61
C GLY A 218 -0.64 0.24 2.24
N THR A 219 -0.62 -0.86 1.48
CA THR A 219 -0.13 -0.89 0.08
C THR A 219 -1.17 -1.40 -0.93
N THR A 220 -2.32 -1.89 -0.44
CA THR A 220 -3.41 -2.43 -1.27
C THR A 220 -4.34 -1.34 -1.81
N TYR A 221 -5.13 -1.67 -2.83
CA TYR A 221 -6.07 -0.76 -3.50
C TYR A 221 -6.85 0.15 -2.54
N ARG A 222 -6.84 1.46 -2.83
CA ARG A 222 -7.34 2.58 -2.00
C ARG A 222 -6.56 2.90 -0.72
N SER A 223 -5.42 2.26 -0.47
CA SER A 223 -4.47 2.76 0.54
C SER A 223 -3.95 4.13 0.10
N GLU A 224 -3.90 5.07 1.04
CA GLU A 224 -3.30 6.40 0.89
C GLU A 224 -1.99 6.49 1.69
N VAL A 225 -1.01 7.20 1.12
CA VAL A 225 0.25 7.57 1.74
C VAL A 225 0.43 9.09 1.66
N THR A 226 0.74 9.71 2.79
CA THR A 226 0.93 11.17 2.90
C THR A 226 2.40 11.49 3.15
N TYR A 227 2.94 12.41 2.36
CA TYR A 227 4.34 12.85 2.41
C TYR A 227 4.44 14.27 2.95
N ASP A 228 5.50 14.57 3.69
CA ASP A 228 5.90 15.94 4.04
C ASP A 228 7.36 16.17 3.62
N CYS A 229 7.70 17.42 3.28
CA CYS A 229 9.08 17.79 2.93
C CYS A 229 10.02 17.60 4.12
N VAL A 230 11.26 17.14 3.86
CA VAL A 230 12.27 16.98 4.92
C VAL A 230 12.66 18.34 5.51
N PRO A 231 13.10 18.41 6.78
CA PRO A 231 13.42 19.67 7.44
C PRO A 231 14.44 20.51 6.65
N GLY A 232 14.12 21.78 6.40
CA GLY A 232 14.88 22.68 5.52
C GLY A 232 14.29 22.83 4.11
N PHE A 233 13.29 22.03 3.74
CA PHE A 233 12.54 22.15 2.49
C PHE A 233 11.05 22.48 2.76
N LEU A 234 10.46 23.29 1.90
CA LEU A 234 9.04 23.67 1.90
C LEU A 234 8.35 23.13 0.64
N MET A 235 7.04 22.86 0.73
CA MET A 235 6.25 22.52 -0.46
C MET A 235 6.16 23.72 -1.40
N ALA A 236 6.63 23.56 -2.64
CA ALA A 236 6.53 24.55 -3.70
C ALA A 236 5.31 24.33 -4.63
N GLY A 237 4.73 23.13 -4.62
CA GLY A 237 3.55 22.76 -5.41
C GLY A 237 3.28 21.25 -5.41
N GLY A 238 2.21 20.85 -6.10
CA GLY A 238 1.79 19.45 -6.23
C GLY A 238 0.84 18.96 -5.13
N ASN A 239 0.32 17.74 -5.28
CA ASN A 239 -0.36 17.03 -4.20
C ASN A 239 0.67 16.26 -3.34
N ARG A 240 0.44 16.20 -2.03
CA ARG A 240 1.30 15.48 -1.07
C ARG A 240 0.85 14.06 -0.74
N THR A 241 -0.28 13.61 -1.29
CA THR A 241 -0.79 12.25 -1.07
C THR A 241 -0.70 11.41 -2.34
N ALA A 242 -0.50 10.11 -2.14
CA ALA A 242 -0.41 9.08 -3.16
C ALA A 242 -1.44 7.99 -2.85
N VAL A 243 -2.17 7.50 -3.85
CA VAL A 243 -3.24 6.52 -3.66
C VAL A 243 -3.01 5.28 -4.52
N CYS A 244 -3.10 4.08 -3.93
CA CYS A 244 -2.97 2.84 -4.67
C CYS A 244 -4.18 2.59 -5.58
N ASN A 245 -3.94 2.57 -6.89
CA ASN A 245 -4.97 2.49 -7.93
C ASN A 245 -5.31 1.04 -8.34
N ALA A 246 -6.35 0.88 -9.15
CA ALA A 246 -6.87 -0.44 -9.53
C ALA A 246 -5.92 -1.27 -10.44
N LYS A 247 -4.84 -0.67 -10.95
CA LYS A 247 -3.84 -1.31 -11.82
C LYS A 247 -2.58 -1.77 -11.06
N GLY A 248 -2.53 -1.56 -9.74
CA GLY A 248 -1.32 -1.84 -8.94
C GLY A 248 -0.24 -0.77 -9.10
N GLN A 249 -0.65 0.48 -9.32
CA GLN A 249 0.24 1.64 -9.39
C GLN A 249 -0.19 2.71 -8.39
N TRP A 250 0.77 3.46 -7.86
CA TRP A 250 0.49 4.62 -7.02
C TRP A 250 0.18 5.84 -7.89
N ASP A 251 -1.04 6.37 -7.80
CA ASP A 251 -1.41 7.64 -8.40
C ASP A 251 -0.95 8.79 -7.48
N GLY A 252 0.00 9.60 -7.95
CA GLY A 252 0.70 10.60 -7.15
C GLY A 252 1.88 10.02 -6.34
N PRO A 253 2.59 10.85 -5.54
CA PRO A 253 2.32 12.26 -5.27
C PRO A 253 3.14 13.18 -6.17
N ASP A 254 2.54 14.28 -6.64
CA ASP A 254 3.25 15.28 -7.46
C ASP A 254 4.07 16.29 -6.63
N LEU A 255 4.42 15.93 -5.39
CA LEU A 255 4.98 16.83 -4.39
C LEU A 255 6.36 17.37 -4.79
N VAL A 256 6.44 18.68 -5.02
CA VAL A 256 7.71 19.38 -5.27
C VAL A 256 8.15 20.11 -4.02
N CYS A 257 9.18 19.59 -3.35
CA CYS A 257 9.86 20.26 -2.23
C CYS A 257 10.99 21.16 -2.75
N LYS A 258 11.16 22.37 -2.18
CA LYS A 258 12.26 23.30 -2.47
C LYS A 258 12.88 23.83 -1.17
N GLU A 259 14.16 24.15 -1.20
CA GLU A 259 14.91 24.66 -0.05
C GLU A 259 14.32 25.97 0.50
N GLU A 260 14.34 26.12 1.83
CA GLU A 260 13.87 27.31 2.52
C GLU A 260 14.94 28.41 2.51
N GLU A 261 14.92 29.28 1.50
CA GLU A 261 15.71 30.52 1.49
C GLU A 261 15.28 31.44 2.65
N LEU A 262 15.93 31.33 3.82
CA LEU A 262 15.72 32.24 4.96
C LEU A 262 16.34 33.63 4.70
N PHE A 263 17.44 33.68 3.96
CA PHE A 263 18.11 34.91 3.53
C PHE A 263 18.79 34.74 2.16
N SER A 264 19.10 35.87 1.52
CA SER A 264 19.55 35.94 0.12
C SER A 264 20.37 37.22 -0.13
N ASN A 265 20.82 37.44 -1.38
CA ASN A 265 21.44 38.71 -1.83
C ASN A 265 22.67 39.13 -0.99
N LEU A 266 23.37 38.12 -0.47
CA LEU A 266 24.55 38.25 0.37
C LEU A 266 25.69 38.91 -0.43
N SER A 267 26.22 40.03 0.05
CA SER A 267 27.25 40.78 -0.66
C SER A 267 28.21 41.51 0.28
N ILE A 268 29.48 41.56 -0.13
CA ILE A 268 30.56 42.28 0.56
C ILE A 268 30.58 43.73 0.06
N PHE A 269 30.82 44.68 0.95
CA PHE A 269 31.09 46.08 0.62
C PHE A 269 32.16 46.64 1.57
N ASN A 270 32.87 47.68 1.12
CA ASN A 270 33.92 48.36 1.90
C ASN A 270 35.00 47.40 2.47
N GLU A 271 35.33 46.34 1.74
CA GLU A 271 36.34 45.30 2.03
C GLU A 271 36.13 44.44 3.30
N THR A 272 35.45 44.91 4.34
CA THR A 272 35.20 44.15 5.57
C THR A 272 33.73 44.05 5.99
N CYS A 273 32.81 44.68 5.26
CA CYS A 273 31.40 44.69 5.63
C CYS A 273 30.56 43.73 4.78
N VAL A 274 29.64 43.03 5.43
CA VAL A 274 28.70 42.09 4.83
C VAL A 274 27.29 42.64 4.96
N ARG A 275 26.48 42.51 3.91
CA ARG A 275 25.03 42.79 3.93
C ARG A 275 24.27 41.62 3.31
N TRP A 276 23.05 41.38 3.77
CA TRP A 276 22.15 40.36 3.24
C TRP A 276 20.70 40.84 3.25
N GLN A 277 19.85 40.16 2.50
CA GLN A 277 18.41 40.42 2.47
C GLN A 277 17.67 39.25 3.12
N ARG A 278 16.92 39.55 4.18
CA ARG A 278 16.03 38.60 4.87
C ARG A 278 14.84 38.25 3.99
N LYS A 279 14.40 36.99 4.00
CA LYS A 279 13.23 36.49 3.22
C LYS A 279 11.99 36.17 4.08
N THR A 280 12.08 36.39 5.39
CA THR A 280 11.13 35.92 6.41
C THR A 280 9.71 36.47 6.24
N ARG A 281 8.74 35.55 6.35
CA ARG A 281 7.30 35.81 6.17
C ARG A 281 6.59 36.45 7.38
N ARG A 282 7.33 36.94 8.38
CA ARG A 282 6.80 37.44 9.67
C ARG A 282 7.38 38.82 10.01
N LEU A 283 6.58 39.86 9.81
CA LEU A 283 6.91 41.23 10.23
C LEU A 283 7.08 41.29 11.76
N GLY A 284 8.17 41.92 12.22
CA GLY A 284 8.35 42.29 13.63
C GLY A 284 9.11 41.31 14.52
N LEU A 285 9.49 40.11 14.07
CA LEU A 285 10.44 39.28 14.82
C LEU A 285 11.89 39.74 14.60
N GLN A 286 12.70 39.60 15.65
CA GLN A 286 14.16 39.58 15.55
C GLN A 286 14.63 38.15 15.26
N GLU A 287 15.57 38.01 14.35
CA GLU A 287 16.23 36.75 14.01
C GLU A 287 17.70 36.82 14.36
N THR A 288 18.25 35.70 14.86
CA THR A 288 19.65 35.62 15.30
C THR A 288 20.50 34.92 14.25
N TYR A 289 21.47 35.66 13.72
CA TYR A 289 22.47 35.20 12.77
C TYR A 289 23.80 35.00 13.51
N THR A 290 24.34 33.78 13.47
CA THR A 290 25.64 33.42 14.06
C THR A 290 26.71 33.53 12.98
N PHE A 291 27.73 34.35 13.23
CA PHE A 291 28.90 34.52 12.39
C PHE A 291 30.05 33.70 12.97
N HIS A 292 30.67 32.86 12.16
CA HIS A 292 31.86 32.07 12.49
C HIS A 292 32.94 32.42 11.45
N ILE A 293 33.98 33.12 11.90
CA ILE A 293 35.06 33.67 11.06
C ILE A 293 36.30 32.81 11.23
N LEU A 294 36.86 32.34 10.11
CA LEU A 294 38.11 31.59 10.03
C LEU A 294 39.12 32.37 9.17
N GLY A 295 40.09 33.01 9.82
CA GLY A 295 41.15 33.78 9.19
C GLY A 295 42.44 32.99 8.98
N GLN A 296 42.99 33.06 7.77
CA GLN A 296 44.27 32.46 7.41
C GLN A 296 45.15 33.46 6.63
N ARG A 297 46.45 33.48 6.95
CA ARG A 297 47.46 34.26 6.23
C ARG A 297 48.26 33.44 5.24
N LEU A 298 48.79 34.13 4.23
CA LEU A 298 49.64 33.55 3.17
C LEU A 298 51.14 33.57 3.54
N ASP A 299 51.54 34.50 4.41
CA ASP A 299 52.90 34.74 4.87
C ASP A 299 53.26 34.00 6.17
N GLU A 300 52.31 33.86 7.11
CA GLU A 300 52.54 33.21 8.40
C GLU A 300 51.78 31.88 8.56
N LYS A 301 52.51 30.75 8.52
CA LYS A 301 51.98 29.38 8.74
C LYS A 301 51.32 29.12 10.10
N MET A 302 51.35 30.09 11.03
CA MET A 302 50.80 29.98 12.39
C MET A 302 49.66 30.97 12.67
N PHE A 303 49.26 31.81 11.72
CA PHE A 303 48.10 32.70 11.93
C PHE A 303 46.81 31.96 11.59
N SER A 304 46.09 31.56 12.64
CA SER A 304 44.71 31.07 12.58
C SER A 304 43.84 31.88 13.53
N GLU A 305 42.88 32.63 13.00
CA GLU A 305 41.95 33.45 13.76
C GLU A 305 40.55 32.84 13.68
N ASP A 306 40.04 32.30 14.80
CA ASP A 306 38.73 31.67 14.92
C ASP A 306 37.87 32.51 15.88
N VAL A 307 36.76 33.06 15.37
CA VAL A 307 35.87 33.96 16.13
C VAL A 307 34.41 33.64 15.83
N ILE A 308 33.62 33.38 16.87
CA ILE A 308 32.17 33.15 16.78
C ILE A 308 31.41 34.23 17.56
N PHE A 309 30.41 34.86 16.94
CA PHE A 309 29.50 35.82 17.59
C PHE A 309 28.11 35.81 16.96
N ASN A 310 27.11 36.31 17.69
CA ASN A 310 25.71 36.31 17.28
C ASN A 310 25.19 37.74 17.11
N ILE A 311 24.37 37.99 16.08
CA ILE A 311 23.68 39.25 15.84
C ILE A 311 22.18 39.00 15.67
N SER A 312 21.37 39.57 16.56
CA SER A 312 19.91 39.55 16.45
C SER A 312 19.40 40.81 15.76
N THR A 313 18.66 40.68 14.66
CA THR A 313 18.15 41.82 13.89
C THR A 313 16.70 41.63 13.43
N SER A 314 15.95 42.74 13.39
CA SER A 314 14.59 42.82 12.82
C SER A 314 14.53 43.58 11.49
N GLU A 315 15.68 43.95 10.91
CA GLU A 315 15.75 44.64 9.61
C GLU A 315 15.62 43.66 8.43
N ASP A 316 15.12 44.14 7.29
CA ASP A 316 15.00 43.32 6.06
C ASP A 316 16.28 43.31 5.21
N ASN A 317 17.16 44.30 5.37
CA ASN A 317 18.44 44.43 4.66
C ASN A 317 19.61 44.77 5.60
N PRO A 318 19.84 43.95 6.65
CA PRO A 318 20.86 44.19 7.67
C PRO A 318 22.29 44.24 7.11
N LYS A 319 23.16 44.93 7.85
CA LYS A 319 24.57 45.19 7.49
C LYS A 319 25.45 45.06 8.72
N VAL A 320 26.59 44.41 8.58
CA VAL A 320 27.56 44.17 9.65
C VAL A 320 28.96 44.42 9.10
N CYS A 321 29.76 45.25 9.79
CA CYS A 321 31.19 45.40 9.47
C CYS A 321 32.02 44.55 10.42
N LEU A 322 32.97 43.82 9.87
CA LEU A 322 33.83 42.88 10.60
C LEU A 322 35.19 43.54 10.90
N ASP A 323 35.68 43.41 12.12
CA ASP A 323 37.01 43.90 12.54
C ASP A 323 38.11 42.93 12.04
N LEU A 324 38.34 42.91 10.73
CA LEU A 324 39.29 42.02 10.06
C LEU A 324 40.69 42.65 9.95
N ASN A 325 41.74 41.85 10.12
CA ASN A 325 43.11 42.29 9.91
C ASN A 325 43.42 42.48 8.41
N SER A 326 44.29 43.43 8.08
CA SER A 326 44.74 43.71 6.70
C SER A 326 45.73 42.66 6.19
N GLY A 327 45.67 42.39 4.88
CA GLY A 327 46.53 41.40 4.19
C GLY A 327 46.14 39.93 4.42
N SER A 328 44.97 39.65 4.97
CA SER A 328 44.53 38.32 5.36
C SER A 328 43.35 37.83 4.49
N ASN A 329 43.25 36.51 4.32
CA ASN A 329 42.07 35.87 3.74
C ASN A 329 41.20 35.33 4.88
N TYR A 330 39.89 35.58 4.81
CA TYR A 330 38.91 35.14 5.80
C TYR A 330 37.79 34.35 5.12
N VAL A 331 37.37 33.25 5.75
CA VAL A 331 36.13 32.55 5.42
C VAL A 331 35.13 32.85 6.53
N VAL A 332 33.98 33.41 6.17
CA VAL A 332 32.91 33.79 7.09
C VAL A 332 31.71 32.90 6.85
N ASN A 333 31.43 32.02 7.80
CA ASN A 333 30.27 31.13 7.80
C ASN A 333 29.16 31.81 8.61
N ILE A 334 28.06 32.18 7.93
CA ILE A 334 26.89 32.83 8.54
C ILE A 334 25.79 31.79 8.64
N THR A 335 25.34 31.48 9.85
CA THR A 335 24.25 30.53 10.09
C THR A 335 23.05 31.23 10.73
N THR A 336 21.85 30.77 10.42
CA THR A 336 20.61 31.20 11.09
C THR A 336 19.71 29.99 11.31
N VAL A 337 18.82 30.06 12.30
CA VAL A 337 17.97 28.95 12.71
C VAL A 337 16.51 29.25 12.36
N SER A 338 15.88 28.36 11.60
CA SER A 338 14.49 28.46 11.17
C SER A 338 13.50 28.31 12.33
N SER A 339 12.22 28.59 12.07
CA SER A 339 11.16 28.27 13.04
C SER A 339 10.90 26.76 13.24
N THR A 340 11.52 25.89 12.44
CA THR A 340 11.53 24.43 12.62
C THR A 340 12.84 23.93 13.25
N ASN A 341 13.66 24.85 13.78
CA ASN A 341 14.93 24.60 14.47
C ASN A 341 16.04 24.00 13.56
N THR A 342 15.90 24.12 12.24
CA THR A 342 16.95 23.77 11.26
C THR A 342 17.92 24.94 11.08
N ALA A 343 19.22 24.65 11.07
CA ALA A 343 20.26 25.65 10.82
C ALA A 343 20.59 25.73 9.33
N VAL A 344 20.36 26.88 8.71
CA VAL A 344 20.78 27.18 7.33
C VAL A 344 22.08 27.99 7.39
N SER A 345 23.09 27.60 6.61
CA SER A 345 24.40 28.24 6.59
C SER A 345 24.81 28.69 5.18
N VAL A 346 25.46 29.86 5.09
CA VAL A 346 26.06 30.37 3.86
C VAL A 346 27.47 30.85 4.17
N THR A 347 28.42 30.56 3.27
CA THR A 347 29.85 30.85 3.46
C THR A 347 30.31 31.94 2.50
N VAL A 348 31.22 32.82 2.94
CA VAL A 348 31.73 33.97 2.18
C VAL A 348 33.23 34.09 2.34
N SER A 349 33.98 34.22 1.25
CA SER A 349 35.39 34.58 1.27
C SER A 349 35.57 36.10 1.24
N ILE A 350 36.35 36.63 2.18
CA ILE A 350 36.72 38.04 2.26
C ILE A 350 38.25 38.14 2.21
N GLN A 351 38.77 39.02 1.35
CA GLN A 351 40.20 39.28 1.21
C GLN A 351 40.47 40.76 1.47
N THR A 352 41.29 41.07 2.47
CA THR A 352 41.64 42.44 2.85
C THR A 352 42.96 42.86 2.19
N LYS A 353 43.05 44.11 1.69
CA LYS A 353 44.28 44.59 1.04
C LYS A 353 45.45 44.67 2.02
N GLY A 354 46.60 44.15 1.61
CA GLY A 354 47.88 44.30 2.31
C GLY A 354 48.57 45.63 1.97
N CYS A 355 49.33 46.18 2.92
CA CYS A 355 50.08 47.43 2.73
C CYS A 355 51.53 47.13 2.30
N PHE A 356 51.85 47.38 1.02
CA PHE A 356 53.20 47.21 0.48
C PHE A 356 54.01 48.51 0.55
N LEU A 357 55.11 48.49 1.31
CA LEU A 357 56.16 49.51 1.26
C LEU A 357 57.22 49.10 0.24
N SER A 358 57.39 49.90 -0.82
CA SER A 358 58.48 49.72 -1.78
C SER A 358 59.71 50.52 -1.33
N ALA A 359 60.86 49.86 -1.24
CA ALA A 359 62.15 50.48 -0.94
C ALA A 359 63.17 50.07 -2.00
N HIS A 360 63.78 51.06 -2.67
CA HIS A 360 64.85 50.83 -3.65
C HIS A 360 66.16 50.45 -2.94
N LEU A 361 66.87 49.48 -3.51
CA LEU A 361 68.21 49.06 -3.07
C LEU A 361 69.28 50.09 -3.44
N ALA A 362 70.15 50.38 -2.49
CA ALA A 362 71.46 51.00 -2.71
C ALA A 362 72.46 50.46 -1.67
N ASN A 363 73.70 50.20 -2.09
CA ASN A 363 74.83 49.95 -1.19
C ASN A 363 75.22 51.29 -0.50
N ASP A 364 75.91 51.36 0.63
CA ASP A 364 77.00 50.49 1.11
C ASP A 364 77.29 50.67 2.63
N SER A 365 78.14 49.81 3.19
CA SER A 365 78.96 49.98 4.41
C SER A 365 78.40 50.57 5.74
N LEU A 366 78.55 49.78 6.82
CA LEU A 366 78.71 50.16 8.24
C LEU A 366 77.73 51.16 8.94
N SER A 367 76.84 50.56 9.73
CA SER A 367 76.50 50.95 11.11
C SER A 367 76.21 52.43 11.45
N LYS A 368 74.92 52.78 11.50
CA LYS A 368 74.32 53.49 12.66
C LYS A 368 72.80 53.32 12.70
N GLU A 369 72.22 53.67 13.84
CA GLU A 369 70.80 53.48 14.14
C GLU A 369 69.89 54.35 13.27
N SER A 370 68.77 53.79 12.82
CA SER A 370 67.57 54.57 12.49
C SER A 370 66.32 53.79 12.91
N SER A 371 65.32 54.52 13.38
CA SER A 371 64.17 53.99 14.11
C SER A 371 63.19 53.22 13.22
N ILE A 372 62.89 51.96 13.57
CA ILE A 372 61.68 51.28 13.10
C ILE A 372 60.47 51.87 13.82
N SER A 373 59.65 52.64 13.09
CA SER A 373 58.33 53.07 13.56
C SER A 373 57.38 51.87 13.63
N LYS A 374 56.93 51.52 14.84
CA LYS A 374 55.89 50.48 15.01
C LYS A 374 54.59 50.92 14.35
N CYS A 375 54.00 50.05 13.53
CA CYS A 375 52.58 50.13 13.22
C CYS A 375 51.77 50.03 14.54
N PRO A 376 50.75 50.88 14.76
CA PRO A 376 50.06 50.94 16.04
C PRO A 376 49.08 49.77 16.21
N SER A 377 49.43 48.80 17.07
CA SER A 377 48.42 47.87 17.60
C SER A 377 47.49 48.62 18.56
N LYS A 378 46.18 48.43 18.43
CA LYS A 378 45.18 49.05 19.32
C LYS A 378 45.36 48.50 20.74
N ARG A 379 45.48 49.41 21.71
CA ARG A 379 45.39 49.07 23.15
C ARG A 379 43.96 48.66 23.50
N SER A 380 43.81 47.73 24.43
CA SER A 380 42.53 47.47 25.08
C SER A 380 42.13 48.64 25.99
N GLY A 381 40.84 48.92 26.06
CA GLY A 381 40.26 49.94 26.93
C GLY A 381 38.90 49.48 27.45
N LYS A 382 38.76 49.36 28.77
CA LYS A 382 37.46 49.12 29.43
C LYS A 382 36.76 50.44 29.70
N LEU A 383 35.49 50.54 29.32
CA LEU A 383 34.45 51.39 29.89
C LEU A 383 33.09 50.79 29.48
N GLY A 384 31.99 51.18 30.13
CA GLY A 384 30.69 50.51 29.89
C GLY A 384 29.48 51.29 30.39
N PHE A 385 28.35 50.59 30.42
CA PHE A 385 27.01 51.03 30.85
C PHE A 385 26.24 52.05 29.98
N SER A 386 25.31 51.47 29.19
CA SER A 386 23.86 51.80 29.18
C SER A 386 23.29 53.02 28.43
N ALA A 387 21.99 52.87 28.10
CA ALA A 387 20.97 53.88 27.78
C ALA A 387 20.88 54.44 26.33
N LEU A 388 20.01 53.78 25.55
CA LEU A 388 18.92 54.36 24.75
C LEU A 388 18.94 55.89 24.46
N ALA A 389 19.08 56.26 23.19
CA ALA A 389 17.98 56.81 22.36
C ALA A 389 18.52 57.51 21.09
N PHE A 390 17.91 57.24 19.93
CA PHE A 390 18.09 58.04 18.71
C PHE A 390 16.92 57.82 17.75
N TRP A 391 16.47 58.88 17.09
CA TRP A 391 15.75 58.93 15.78
C TRP A 391 15.37 60.40 15.50
N PRO A 392 15.24 60.86 14.24
CA PRO A 392 16.18 60.67 13.13
C PRO A 392 16.47 62.01 12.39
N ARG A 393 17.48 62.08 11.49
CA ARG A 393 17.36 62.85 10.22
C ARG A 393 18.49 62.63 9.20
N GLN A 394 18.23 63.19 8.03
CA GLN A 394 18.82 62.96 6.72
C GLN A 394 19.95 63.92 6.32
N ASP A 395 20.84 63.41 5.45
CA ASP A 395 21.35 64.00 4.19
C ASP A 395 22.21 65.30 4.10
N TRP A 396 23.38 65.10 3.44
CA TRP A 396 24.06 65.93 2.41
C TRP A 396 25.12 67.04 2.73
N TYR A 397 26.33 66.80 2.16
CA TYR A 397 27.28 67.68 1.44
C TYR A 397 28.17 68.81 2.08
N SER A 398 29.49 68.56 1.98
CA SER A 398 30.63 69.43 1.54
C SER A 398 31.12 70.71 2.26
N ASP A 399 32.39 70.62 2.71
CA ASP A 399 33.57 71.46 2.39
C ASP A 399 33.88 72.88 2.93
N ILE A 400 34.96 72.90 3.75
CA ILE A 400 36.18 73.76 3.67
C ILE A 400 36.22 75.16 4.36
N SER A 401 37.40 75.43 4.93
CA SER A 401 37.86 76.62 5.71
C SER A 401 38.01 77.93 4.91
N GLY A 402 38.07 79.14 5.51
CA GLY A 402 37.99 79.56 6.92
C GLY A 402 38.87 80.78 7.23
N TYR A 403 38.51 81.63 8.22
CA TYR A 403 39.37 82.14 9.33
C TYR A 403 38.60 83.14 10.25
N VAL A 404 39.03 83.17 11.53
CA VAL A 404 38.57 83.89 12.75
C VAL A 404 38.81 85.43 12.69
N PRO A 405 38.15 86.36 13.46
CA PRO A 405 37.38 86.21 14.72
C PRO A 405 35.98 86.91 14.89
N GLU A 406 35.20 86.34 15.84
CA GLU A 406 34.31 86.91 16.89
C GLU A 406 33.21 88.01 16.69
N PHE A 407 31.99 87.60 17.13
CA PHE A 407 30.91 88.34 17.83
C PHE A 407 29.95 89.38 17.15
N TRP A 408 28.87 88.81 16.59
CA TRP A 408 27.44 89.18 16.75
C TRP A 408 26.75 90.31 15.92
N PHE A 409 25.65 89.90 15.28
CA PHE A 409 24.46 90.64 14.77
C PHE A 409 24.52 91.55 13.51
N MET A 410 24.34 90.87 12.35
CA MET A 410 23.19 91.03 11.44
C MET A 410 23.12 92.22 10.43
N VAL A 411 22.50 91.95 9.26
CA VAL A 411 21.87 92.86 8.26
C VAL A 411 22.66 93.25 6.97
N GLN A 412 22.16 92.73 5.83
CA GLN A 412 22.13 93.25 4.43
C GLN A 412 23.33 93.28 3.43
N CYS A 413 23.11 92.58 2.30
CA CYS A 413 22.94 93.11 0.91
C CYS A 413 23.98 92.86 -0.23
N LEU A 414 23.47 92.18 -1.27
CA LEU A 414 23.58 92.44 -2.75
C LEU A 414 24.95 92.35 -3.48
N LEU A 415 25.07 92.20 -4.81
CA LEU A 415 24.42 91.45 -5.93
C LEU A 415 24.96 92.02 -7.28
N VAL A 416 24.40 91.59 -8.43
CA VAL A 416 24.60 92.06 -9.85
C VAL A 416 25.84 91.45 -10.55
N SER A 417 25.88 91.00 -11.82
CA SER A 417 24.93 90.46 -12.85
C SER A 417 25.80 89.92 -14.05
N ILE A 418 25.40 89.32 -15.19
CA ILE A 418 24.16 88.95 -15.94
C ILE A 418 24.49 87.58 -16.63
N PHE A 419 23.69 86.52 -16.82
CA PHE A 419 22.25 86.21 -16.64
C PHE A 419 21.31 86.28 -17.88
N CYS A 420 21.58 85.51 -18.96
CA CYS A 420 20.61 85.06 -19.99
C CYS A 420 21.02 83.65 -20.52
N LEU A 421 20.17 82.62 -20.71
CA LEU A 421 18.85 82.46 -21.39
C LEU A 421 18.99 82.31 -22.92
N GLU A 422 18.36 81.36 -23.65
CA GLU A 422 17.43 80.24 -23.32
C GLU A 422 17.28 79.26 -24.54
N ILE A 423 16.36 78.27 -24.46
CA ILE A 423 15.63 77.53 -25.55
C ILE A 423 15.92 76.01 -25.71
N LEU A 424 14.84 75.27 -26.03
CA LEU A 424 14.66 73.80 -26.05
C LEU A 424 14.82 73.17 -27.47
N CYS A 425 15.05 71.84 -27.50
CA CYS A 425 14.67 70.87 -28.55
C CYS A 425 15.26 71.06 -29.98
N LEU A 426 15.74 70.04 -30.73
CA LEU A 426 15.28 68.64 -30.86
C LEU A 426 16.40 67.63 -31.18
N PHE A 427 16.27 66.41 -30.61
CA PHE A 427 16.59 65.08 -31.17
C PHE A 427 17.91 64.74 -31.93
N TYR A 428 18.66 63.82 -31.29
CA TYR A 428 19.25 62.58 -31.83
C TYR A 428 20.60 62.54 -32.60
N ASN A 429 21.59 61.91 -31.95
CA ASN A 429 22.55 60.88 -32.46
C ASN A 429 23.49 61.23 -33.65
N LYS A 430 24.72 60.69 -33.74
CA LYS A 430 25.30 59.49 -33.09
C LYS A 430 26.83 59.63 -32.93
N LEU A 431 27.41 59.12 -31.85
CA LEU A 431 28.87 59.05 -31.62
C LEU A 431 29.39 57.62 -31.85
N VAL A 432 30.62 57.49 -32.37
CA VAL A 432 31.42 56.26 -32.36
C VAL A 432 32.91 56.62 -32.18
N PRO A 433 33.57 56.04 -31.16
CA PRO A 433 34.85 55.37 -31.42
C PRO A 433 34.84 53.92 -30.89
N PHE A 434 35.58 53.03 -31.56
CA PHE A 434 35.75 51.65 -31.11
C PHE A 434 36.63 51.55 -29.86
N LYS A 435 36.31 50.58 -28.98
CA LYS A 435 37.18 50.17 -27.86
C LYS A 435 37.22 48.65 -27.83
N ILE A 436 38.38 48.07 -28.16
CA ILE A 436 38.58 46.62 -28.13
C ILE A 436 38.67 46.16 -26.68
N VAL A 437 37.91 45.14 -26.31
CA VAL A 437 37.92 44.51 -24.99
C VAL A 437 38.29 43.05 -25.15
N PHE A 438 39.38 42.62 -24.51
CA PHE A 438 39.70 41.21 -24.36
C PHE A 438 38.78 40.60 -23.29
N THR A 439 37.70 39.96 -23.73
CA THR A 439 36.86 39.13 -22.84
C THR A 439 37.52 37.77 -22.66
N VAL A 440 37.90 37.42 -21.44
CA VAL A 440 38.23 36.04 -21.08
C VAL A 440 36.98 35.19 -21.29
N LYS A 441 37.08 34.10 -22.07
CA LYS A 441 35.98 33.15 -22.27
C LYS A 441 35.95 32.15 -21.12
N GLU A 442 35.07 32.38 -20.15
CA GLU A 442 34.68 31.34 -19.19
C GLU A 442 33.87 30.28 -19.94
N ALA A 443 34.46 29.10 -20.17
CA ALA A 443 33.90 28.05 -21.03
C ALA A 443 32.74 27.25 -20.38
N PHE A 444 32.73 27.18 -19.06
CA PHE A 444 31.77 26.43 -18.25
C PHE A 444 31.24 27.32 -17.12
N ASN A 445 29.96 27.67 -17.17
CA ASN A 445 29.30 28.42 -16.10
C ASN A 445 28.28 27.53 -15.37
N ASN A 446 28.12 27.72 -14.06
CA ASN A 446 27.16 27.01 -13.21
C ASN A 446 27.18 25.47 -13.43
N VAL A 447 28.34 24.85 -13.27
CA VAL A 447 28.46 23.38 -13.29
C VAL A 447 27.98 22.83 -11.96
N PHE A 448 27.02 21.90 -11.98
CA PHE A 448 26.55 21.20 -10.80
C PHE A 448 26.25 19.72 -11.08
N ILE A 449 26.41 18.92 -10.03
CA ILE A 449 25.98 17.52 -9.97
C ILE A 449 24.52 17.50 -9.50
N PHE A 450 23.71 16.59 -10.04
CA PHE A 450 22.38 16.28 -9.55
C PHE A 450 22.09 14.79 -9.71
N ASN A 451 21.19 14.25 -8.89
CA ASN A 451 20.81 12.83 -8.91
C ASN A 451 22.01 11.86 -8.76
N ASP A 452 23.06 12.29 -8.04
CA ASP A 452 24.34 11.60 -7.74
C ASP A 452 25.19 11.07 -8.92
N THR A 453 24.65 11.02 -10.14
CA THR A 453 25.30 10.48 -11.35
C THR A 453 25.24 11.42 -12.55
N CYS A 454 24.51 12.53 -12.47
CA CYS A 454 24.27 13.42 -13.62
C CYS A 454 24.94 14.80 -13.46
N LEU A 455 25.53 15.27 -14.55
CA LEU A 455 26.21 16.56 -14.68
C LEU A 455 25.37 17.53 -15.50
N LYS A 456 25.30 18.78 -15.04
CA LYS A 456 24.62 19.87 -15.74
C LYS A 456 25.48 21.13 -15.69
N TRP A 457 25.57 21.84 -16.81
CA TRP A 457 26.29 23.10 -16.91
C TRP A 457 25.57 24.07 -17.84
N ARG A 458 25.94 25.35 -17.79
CA ARG A 458 25.47 26.38 -18.72
C ARG A 458 26.60 26.76 -19.68
N ARG A 459 26.29 26.75 -20.98
CA ARG A 459 27.16 27.27 -22.04
C ARG A 459 27.19 28.79 -22.03
N ASN A 460 28.36 29.38 -22.27
CA ASN A 460 28.57 30.82 -22.24
C ASN A 460 28.75 31.37 -23.67
N VAL A 461 27.67 31.41 -24.45
CA VAL A 461 27.70 31.75 -25.88
C VAL A 461 26.71 32.86 -26.22
N ARG A 462 27.15 33.82 -27.06
CA ARG A 462 26.26 34.79 -27.75
C ARG A 462 26.27 34.50 -29.24
N GLY A 463 25.20 33.87 -29.72
CA GLY A 463 25.04 33.46 -31.12
C GLY A 463 24.30 32.12 -31.17
N THR A 464 23.23 32.05 -31.96
CA THR A 464 22.20 31.00 -31.85
C THR A 464 22.49 29.71 -32.63
N ASP A 465 23.70 29.53 -33.18
CA ASP A 465 23.94 28.51 -34.21
C ASP A 465 25.36 27.90 -34.20
N VAL A 466 26.05 27.90 -33.05
CA VAL A 466 27.33 27.19 -32.88
C VAL A 466 27.10 25.97 -31.99
N GLU A 467 27.52 24.80 -32.46
CA GLU A 467 27.55 23.56 -31.69
C GLU A 467 28.86 23.48 -30.87
N ASP A 468 28.77 23.26 -29.56
CA ASP A 468 29.97 23.09 -28.73
C ASP A 468 30.33 21.61 -28.53
N ARG A 469 31.58 21.31 -28.94
CA ARG A 469 32.39 20.11 -28.75
C ARG A 469 32.88 19.84 -27.33
N TYR A 470 32.36 18.85 -26.60
CA TYR A 470 32.91 18.44 -25.28
C TYR A 470 33.44 17.00 -25.32
N SER A 471 34.62 16.78 -24.74
CA SER A 471 35.21 15.45 -24.51
C SER A 471 35.22 15.16 -23.01
N PHE A 472 34.74 13.98 -22.62
CA PHE A 472 34.67 13.49 -21.26
C PHE A 472 35.66 12.35 -21.07
N ASP A 473 36.41 12.43 -19.98
CA ASP A 473 37.39 11.44 -19.54
C ASP A 473 37.12 11.13 -18.06
N VAL A 474 36.70 9.90 -17.76
CA VAL A 474 36.09 9.52 -16.47
C VAL A 474 36.88 8.36 -15.87
N GLN A 475 37.60 8.63 -14.78
CA GLN A 475 38.45 7.66 -14.07
C GLN A 475 37.92 7.38 -12.67
N GLY A 476 37.55 6.13 -12.40
CA GLY A 476 36.98 5.65 -11.13
C GLY A 476 37.93 4.77 -10.35
N GLN A 477 38.11 5.06 -9.05
CA GLN A 477 38.91 4.27 -8.11
C GLN A 477 38.16 4.00 -6.81
N ARG A 478 38.32 2.79 -6.26
CA ARG A 478 37.75 2.40 -4.97
C ARG A 478 38.82 2.41 -3.89
N TRP A 479 38.69 3.30 -2.90
CA TRP A 479 39.69 3.46 -1.83
C TRP A 479 39.92 2.18 -1.00
N TYR A 480 38.92 1.29 -0.93
CA TYR A 480 38.99 -0.02 -0.29
C TYR A 480 39.45 -1.16 -1.22
N GLN A 481 39.32 -1.02 -2.53
CA GLN A 481 39.63 -2.06 -3.53
C GLN A 481 40.68 -1.53 -4.52
N LYS A 482 41.96 -1.54 -4.09
CA LYS A 482 43.09 -0.97 -4.85
C LYS A 482 43.30 -1.53 -6.26
N ASN A 483 42.74 -2.69 -6.58
CA ASN A 483 42.82 -3.33 -7.88
C ASN A 483 41.63 -2.99 -8.80
N PHE A 484 40.67 -2.18 -8.35
CA PHE A 484 39.54 -1.72 -9.15
C PHE A 484 39.84 -0.36 -9.76
N PHE A 485 39.77 -0.31 -11.08
CA PHE A 485 39.88 0.88 -11.90
C PHE A 485 38.80 0.81 -12.97
N HIS A 486 38.01 1.87 -13.12
CA HIS A 486 36.96 1.98 -14.14
C HIS A 486 37.23 3.23 -14.97
N GLU A 487 37.42 3.07 -16.28
CA GLU A 487 37.77 4.18 -17.18
C GLU A 487 36.84 4.20 -18.38
N MET A 488 36.27 5.37 -18.69
CA MET A 488 35.43 5.57 -19.87
C MET A 488 35.67 6.96 -20.47
N THR A 489 35.72 7.03 -21.79
CA THR A 489 35.88 8.28 -22.56
C THR A 489 34.81 8.40 -23.63
N PHE A 490 34.25 9.59 -23.84
CA PHE A 490 33.25 9.84 -24.87
C PHE A 490 33.19 11.34 -25.24
N GLU A 491 32.68 11.65 -26.44
CA GLU A 491 32.42 13.04 -26.85
C GLU A 491 30.91 13.33 -26.87
N LEU A 492 30.53 14.57 -26.54
CA LEU A 492 29.19 15.14 -26.69
C LEU A 492 29.28 16.43 -27.49
N SER A 493 28.47 16.53 -28.55
CA SER A 493 28.21 17.79 -29.26
C SER A 493 26.80 18.29 -28.91
N THR A 494 26.63 19.60 -28.71
CA THR A 494 25.35 20.14 -28.23
C THR A 494 25.07 21.59 -28.63
N HIS A 495 23.79 21.84 -28.96
CA HIS A 495 23.22 23.17 -29.20
C HIS A 495 22.45 23.75 -28.00
N LYS A 496 22.09 22.94 -26.98
CA LYS A 496 21.28 23.39 -25.83
C LYS A 496 22.07 24.37 -24.95
N GLU A 497 21.46 25.46 -24.45
CA GLU A 497 22.13 26.40 -23.53
C GLU A 497 22.55 25.76 -22.19
N ALA A 498 21.76 24.80 -21.71
CA ALA A 498 22.03 24.03 -20.50
C ALA A 498 22.02 22.52 -20.81
N PRO A 499 23.13 21.97 -21.35
CA PRO A 499 23.29 20.54 -21.58
C PRO A 499 23.33 19.75 -20.26
N GLU A 500 23.05 18.46 -20.38
CA GLU A 500 22.81 17.53 -19.28
C GLU A 500 23.29 16.14 -19.70
N VAL A 501 24.05 15.46 -18.84
CA VAL A 501 24.65 14.15 -19.11
C VAL A 501 24.59 13.32 -17.84
N CYS A 502 23.99 12.13 -17.90
CA CYS A 502 24.08 11.13 -16.83
C CYS A 502 25.17 10.11 -17.16
N LEU A 503 25.86 9.61 -16.13
CA LEU A 503 26.98 8.69 -16.25
C LEU A 503 26.64 7.35 -15.58
N ASP A 504 26.91 6.23 -16.27
CA ASP A 504 26.72 4.87 -15.76
C ASP A 504 27.86 4.48 -14.80
N LEU A 505 27.79 5.01 -13.57
CA LEU A 505 28.85 4.89 -12.57
C LEU A 505 28.62 3.74 -11.58
N HIS A 506 29.69 3.00 -11.28
CA HIS A 506 29.62 1.86 -10.37
C HIS A 506 29.51 2.31 -8.90
N PRO A 507 28.68 1.68 -8.05
CA PRO A 507 28.57 1.99 -6.62
C PRO A 507 29.90 1.97 -5.84
N GLY A 508 29.95 2.72 -4.73
CA GLY A 508 31.09 2.81 -3.80
C GLY A 508 32.39 3.39 -4.37
N THR A 509 32.33 4.10 -5.50
CA THR A 509 33.51 4.47 -6.29
C THR A 509 33.71 5.98 -6.32
N ASN A 510 34.96 6.42 -6.15
CA ASN A 510 35.34 7.82 -6.33
C ASN A 510 35.73 8.02 -7.80
N TYR A 511 35.00 8.87 -8.50
CA TYR A 511 35.23 9.24 -9.88
C TYR A 511 35.83 10.63 -10.02
N SER A 512 36.86 10.72 -10.86
CA SER A 512 37.45 11.95 -11.37
C SER A 512 37.03 12.11 -12.83
N ILE A 513 36.26 13.17 -13.12
CA ILE A 513 35.66 13.43 -14.43
C ILE A 513 36.29 14.69 -15.02
N ASN A 514 37.09 14.53 -16.05
CA ASN A 514 37.79 15.59 -16.77
C ASN A 514 37.00 15.97 -18.03
N ILE A 515 36.42 17.17 -18.04
CA ILE A 515 35.53 17.66 -19.10
C ILE A 515 36.27 18.72 -19.92
N SER A 516 36.67 18.38 -21.15
CA SER A 516 37.48 19.23 -22.02
C SER A 516 36.64 19.83 -23.16
N MET A 517 36.60 21.16 -23.27
CA MET A 517 35.95 21.83 -24.40
C MET A 517 36.90 21.90 -25.60
N VAL A 518 36.61 21.10 -26.64
CA VAL A 518 37.48 20.86 -27.80
C VAL A 518 37.82 22.14 -28.57
N ALA A 519 36.92 23.13 -28.60
CA ALA A 519 37.12 24.38 -29.31
C ALA A 519 37.97 25.44 -28.55
N LEU A 520 38.30 25.21 -27.26
CA LEU A 520 39.03 26.18 -26.42
C LEU A 520 40.23 25.58 -25.67
N ASN A 521 40.46 24.25 -25.73
CA ASN A 521 41.47 23.53 -24.93
C ASN A 521 41.39 23.83 -23.42
N PHE A 522 40.20 24.16 -22.93
CA PHE A 522 39.94 24.39 -21.51
C PHE A 522 39.28 23.14 -20.91
N SER A 523 39.83 22.63 -19.82
CA SER A 523 39.34 21.45 -19.11
C SER A 523 38.90 21.75 -17.68
N LEU A 524 37.84 21.08 -17.24
CA LEU A 524 37.31 21.14 -15.89
C LEU A 524 37.34 19.76 -15.25
N LEU A 525 37.98 19.64 -14.09
CA LEU A 525 37.96 18.42 -13.28
C LEU A 525 36.81 18.47 -12.27
N VAL A 526 35.94 17.46 -12.28
CA VAL A 526 34.82 17.27 -11.35
C VAL A 526 35.01 15.96 -10.60
N SER A 527 34.99 15.99 -9.27
CA SER A 527 35.03 14.79 -8.42
C SER A 527 33.62 14.39 -7.99
N MET A 528 33.27 13.11 -8.13
CA MET A 528 31.95 12.57 -7.76
C MET A 528 32.11 11.20 -7.08
N THR A 529 31.39 10.96 -5.99
CA THR A 529 31.47 9.70 -5.22
C THR A 529 30.10 9.04 -5.19
N THR A 530 30.01 7.83 -5.74
CA THR A 530 28.80 7.02 -5.66
C THR A 530 28.67 6.37 -4.28
N GLN A 531 27.45 6.31 -3.75
CA GLN A 531 27.18 5.64 -2.47
C GLN A 531 27.49 4.13 -2.54
N ILE A 532 27.81 3.53 -1.40
CA ILE A 532 27.94 2.07 -1.28
C ILE A 532 26.53 1.49 -1.22
N THR A 533 26.16 0.69 -2.22
CA THR A 533 24.89 -0.04 -2.27
C THR A 533 25.04 -1.44 -1.67
N ASP A 534 23.93 -2.02 -1.23
CA ASP A 534 23.85 -3.45 -0.92
C ASP A 534 24.10 -4.33 -2.17
N PRO A 535 24.50 -5.60 -1.99
CA PRO A 535 24.58 -6.54 -3.11
C PRO A 535 23.21 -6.71 -3.79
N PRO A 536 23.15 -7.11 -5.08
CA PRO A 536 21.88 -7.36 -5.75
C PRO A 536 21.07 -8.43 -5.00
N PHE A 537 19.75 -8.29 -5.03
CA PHE A 537 18.84 -9.20 -4.33
C PHE A 537 19.05 -10.65 -4.82
N PRO A 538 19.10 -11.66 -3.93
CA PRO A 538 19.36 -13.03 -4.35
C PRO A 538 18.24 -13.55 -5.27
N GLU A 539 18.52 -13.78 -6.55
CA GLU A 539 17.58 -14.44 -7.45
C GLU A 539 17.46 -15.92 -7.06
N VAL A 540 16.32 -16.28 -6.48
CA VAL A 540 16.03 -17.64 -6.00
C VAL A 540 14.68 -18.13 -6.50
N GLU A 541 14.65 -19.38 -6.95
CA GLU A 541 13.42 -20.12 -7.19
C GLU A 541 12.75 -20.41 -5.84
N PHE A 542 11.57 -19.84 -5.60
CA PHE A 542 10.86 -19.97 -4.33
C PHE A 542 10.23 -21.37 -4.19
N VAL A 543 10.65 -22.12 -3.18
CA VAL A 543 10.24 -23.52 -2.97
C VAL A 543 9.25 -23.64 -1.80
N ALA A 544 7.97 -23.84 -2.10
CA ALA A 544 6.95 -24.19 -1.11
C ALA A 544 6.69 -25.71 -1.11
N VAL A 545 7.00 -26.39 0.00
CA VAL A 545 6.86 -27.86 0.11
C VAL A 545 6.02 -28.26 1.30
N LYS A 546 5.16 -29.27 1.09
CA LYS A 546 4.43 -30.01 2.12
C LYS A 546 5.09 -31.37 2.32
N GLY A 547 5.32 -31.78 3.56
CA GLY A 547 5.97 -33.06 3.87
C GLY A 547 7.50 -32.95 4.03
N SER A 548 8.28 -33.55 3.12
CA SER A 548 9.74 -33.70 3.25
C SER A 548 10.52 -32.38 3.13
N ALA A 549 11.66 -32.28 3.81
CA ALA A 549 12.58 -31.15 3.65
C ALA A 549 13.09 -31.04 2.18
N PRO A 550 13.13 -29.83 1.59
CA PRO A 550 13.51 -29.64 0.19
C PRO A 550 15.03 -29.72 -0.02
N LEU A 551 15.42 -30.12 -1.24
CA LEU A 551 16.77 -29.94 -1.78
C LEU A 551 16.80 -28.59 -2.51
N LEU A 552 17.47 -27.60 -1.93
CA LEU A 552 17.54 -26.24 -2.47
C LEU A 552 18.75 -26.09 -3.40
N ARG A 553 18.59 -25.35 -4.51
CA ARG A 553 19.62 -25.13 -5.55
C ARG A 553 20.13 -23.69 -5.50
N LEU A 554 21.38 -23.51 -5.10
CA LEU A 554 22.06 -22.23 -5.04
C LEU A 554 22.63 -21.88 -6.42
N ARG A 555 22.29 -20.70 -6.93
CA ARG A 555 22.97 -20.07 -8.06
C ARG A 555 23.92 -19.00 -7.53
N LYS A 556 25.02 -18.77 -8.26
CA LYS A 556 25.88 -17.60 -8.02
C LYS A 556 25.18 -16.36 -8.60
N ALA A 557 24.99 -15.33 -7.79
CA ALA A 557 24.50 -14.04 -8.26
C ALA A 557 25.63 -13.20 -8.88
N GLU A 558 25.27 -12.22 -9.70
CA GLU A 558 26.23 -11.38 -10.43
C GLU A 558 26.87 -10.32 -9.52
N ASP A 559 28.18 -10.12 -9.65
CA ASP A 559 29.00 -9.25 -8.80
C ASP A 559 28.88 -7.75 -9.17
N GLN A 560 27.74 -7.29 -9.72
CA GLN A 560 27.54 -5.95 -10.31
C GLN A 560 27.82 -4.81 -9.30
N ASN A 561 27.25 -4.89 -8.09
CA ASN A 561 27.49 -3.93 -7.01
C ASN A 561 28.83 -4.17 -6.28
N GLY A 562 29.62 -5.15 -6.72
CA GLY A 562 30.87 -5.60 -6.12
C GLY A 562 30.85 -7.10 -5.78
N PRO A 563 32.02 -7.77 -5.70
CA PRO A 563 32.09 -9.18 -5.38
C PRO A 563 31.36 -9.61 -4.11
N ILE A 564 30.55 -10.64 -4.26
CA ILE A 564 29.94 -11.35 -3.14
C ILE A 564 31.05 -12.08 -2.37
N SER A 565 30.99 -12.04 -1.04
CA SER A 565 31.98 -12.66 -0.16
C SER A 565 31.48 -13.99 0.41
N LEU A 566 30.25 -14.02 0.91
CA LEU A 566 29.63 -15.19 1.54
C LEU A 566 28.16 -15.35 1.10
N TYR A 567 27.73 -16.61 1.04
CA TYR A 567 26.33 -17.03 0.97
C TYR A 567 25.98 -17.75 2.27
N GLN A 568 24.87 -17.39 2.91
CA GLN A 568 24.48 -17.90 4.21
C GLN A 568 23.01 -18.33 4.21
N VAL A 569 22.73 -19.54 4.70
CA VAL A 569 21.40 -20.15 4.71
C VAL A 569 20.86 -20.14 6.13
N ILE A 570 19.71 -19.50 6.33
CA ILE A 570 19.12 -19.24 7.65
C ILE A 570 17.75 -19.94 7.72
N VAL A 571 17.51 -20.70 8.79
CA VAL A 571 16.27 -21.42 9.04
C VAL A 571 15.58 -20.82 10.27
N LEU A 572 14.34 -20.39 10.09
CA LEU A 572 13.50 -19.72 11.09
C LEU A 572 12.16 -20.46 11.24
N PRO A 573 11.60 -20.54 12.45
CA PRO A 573 10.17 -20.83 12.64
C PRO A 573 9.30 -19.84 11.82
N LEU A 574 8.21 -20.32 11.22
CA LEU A 574 7.39 -19.52 10.29
C LEU A 574 6.68 -18.34 10.98
N ASP A 575 6.29 -18.50 12.24
CA ASP A 575 5.72 -17.45 13.10
C ASP A 575 6.67 -16.26 13.32
N LEU A 576 7.98 -16.49 13.21
CA LEU A 576 9.02 -15.46 13.33
C LEU A 576 9.42 -14.82 11.99
N GLN A 577 8.79 -15.20 10.85
CA GLN A 577 9.13 -14.65 9.53
C GLN A 577 9.00 -13.12 9.48
N SER A 578 7.95 -12.54 10.08
CA SER A 578 7.71 -11.10 10.10
C SER A 578 8.62 -10.33 11.06
N ALA A 579 9.33 -11.02 11.96
CA ALA A 579 10.26 -10.44 12.92
C ALA A 579 11.74 -10.53 12.47
N PHE A 580 12.01 -11.09 11.28
CA PHE A 580 13.37 -11.26 10.78
C PHE A 580 13.89 -9.99 10.09
N ILE A 581 14.89 -9.36 10.71
CA ILE A 581 15.61 -8.20 10.17
C ILE A 581 16.88 -8.70 9.46
N CYS A 582 17.00 -8.45 8.15
CA CYS A 582 18.16 -8.90 7.35
C CYS A 582 19.49 -8.30 7.86
N ASP A 583 19.46 -7.06 8.37
CA ASP A 583 20.65 -6.36 8.86
C ASP A 583 21.19 -6.87 10.20
N SER A 584 20.46 -7.79 10.85
CA SER A 584 20.89 -8.34 12.13
C SER A 584 22.19 -9.15 11.97
N PHE A 585 23.27 -8.63 12.57
CA PHE A 585 24.57 -9.31 12.67
C PHE A 585 24.60 -10.46 13.68
N ALA A 586 23.48 -10.72 14.37
CA ALA A 586 23.33 -11.76 15.39
C ALA A 586 23.20 -13.15 14.76
N ALA A 587 24.28 -13.66 14.16
CA ALA A 587 24.37 -15.04 13.71
C ALA A 587 24.42 -16.00 14.92
N THR A 588 23.24 -16.40 15.41
CA THR A 588 23.09 -17.40 16.48
C THR A 588 23.46 -18.80 15.97
N PRO A 589 24.57 -19.41 16.45
CA PRO A 589 24.79 -20.83 16.22
C PRO A 589 23.76 -21.64 17.02
N PHE A 590 23.43 -22.84 16.57
CA PHE A 590 22.41 -23.73 17.16
C PHE A 590 22.57 -23.99 18.69
N PHE A 591 23.78 -23.79 19.24
CA PHE A 591 24.10 -23.96 20.65
C PHE A 591 24.02 -22.68 21.50
N SER A 592 23.40 -21.59 21.03
CA SER A 592 23.16 -20.40 21.86
C SER A 592 22.14 -20.70 22.97
N ASN A 593 22.60 -20.74 24.23
CA ASN A 593 21.79 -21.13 25.40
C ASN A 593 20.81 -20.03 25.89
N THR A 594 20.07 -19.43 24.97
CA THR A 594 19.03 -18.43 25.23
C THR A 594 17.65 -19.04 25.02
N THR A 595 16.84 -19.09 26.07
CA THR A 595 15.48 -19.64 26.05
C THR A 595 14.54 -18.75 25.22
N GLY A 596 14.43 -19.07 23.93
CA GLY A 596 13.65 -18.34 22.94
C GLY A 596 14.31 -18.54 21.57
N ILE A 597 13.79 -19.48 20.78
CA ILE A 597 14.45 -19.95 19.55
C ILE A 597 14.29 -18.91 18.44
N LYS A 598 15.20 -17.93 18.41
CA LYS A 598 15.55 -17.21 17.20
C LYS A 598 16.18 -18.21 16.22
N GLY A 599 15.97 -17.99 14.93
CA GLY A 599 16.44 -18.90 13.88
C GLY A 599 17.96 -19.13 13.89
N TYR A 600 18.38 -20.22 13.28
CA TYR A 600 19.79 -20.63 13.21
C TYR A 600 20.31 -20.54 11.79
N VAL A 601 21.62 -20.28 11.66
CA VAL A 601 22.32 -20.48 10.39
C VAL A 601 22.52 -21.97 10.19
N ALA A 602 21.95 -22.52 9.12
CA ALA A 602 22.09 -23.92 8.71
C ALA A 602 23.36 -24.15 7.89
N ALA A 603 23.79 -23.15 7.09
CA ALA A 603 24.98 -23.25 6.27
C ALA A 603 25.64 -21.90 5.93
N GLU A 604 26.96 -21.92 5.66
CA GLU A 604 27.72 -20.78 5.11
C GLU A 604 28.73 -21.28 4.06
N PHE A 605 28.81 -20.57 2.93
CA PHE A 605 29.71 -20.82 1.82
C PHE A 605 30.43 -19.53 1.42
N ARG A 606 31.68 -19.63 0.97
CA ARG A 606 32.39 -18.49 0.37
C ARG A 606 32.04 -18.42 -1.12
N ALA A 607 31.86 -17.22 -1.68
CA ALA A 607 31.45 -17.07 -3.07
C ALA A 607 32.40 -17.73 -4.10
N LYS A 608 33.70 -17.80 -3.78
CA LYS A 608 34.72 -18.50 -4.58
C LYS A 608 34.62 -20.04 -4.56
N ASP A 609 33.86 -20.60 -3.61
CA ASP A 609 33.72 -22.03 -3.36
C ASP A 609 32.31 -22.53 -3.75
N VAL A 610 31.42 -21.63 -4.20
CA VAL A 610 30.09 -21.97 -4.76
C VAL A 610 30.22 -22.22 -6.25
N ALA A 611 29.96 -23.46 -6.67
CA ALA A 611 29.81 -23.82 -8.08
C ALA A 611 28.37 -23.57 -8.56
N ASP A 612 28.19 -23.39 -9.87
CA ASP A 612 26.89 -23.15 -10.47
C ASP A 612 25.93 -24.33 -10.24
N ASN A 613 24.74 -24.02 -9.69
CA ASN A 613 23.72 -24.99 -9.28
C ASN A 613 24.14 -25.97 -8.16
N MET A 614 24.97 -25.51 -7.21
CA MET A 614 25.24 -26.26 -5.96
C MET A 614 23.94 -26.58 -5.21
N SER A 615 23.78 -27.81 -4.74
CA SER A 615 22.57 -28.27 -4.02
C SER A 615 22.81 -28.49 -2.53
N ILE A 616 21.80 -28.16 -1.71
CA ILE A 616 21.85 -28.22 -0.24
C ILE A 616 20.56 -28.86 0.27
N ALA A 617 20.67 -29.93 1.07
CA ALA A 617 19.52 -30.54 1.75
C ALA A 617 19.37 -29.93 3.15
N LEU A 618 18.15 -29.60 3.59
CA LEU A 618 17.94 -29.02 4.92
C LEU A 618 17.73 -30.09 5.99
N GLY A 619 18.35 -29.89 7.16
CA GLY A 619 18.28 -30.81 8.30
C GLY A 619 19.09 -32.10 8.15
N ASP A 620 20.06 -32.13 7.24
CA ASP A 620 20.82 -33.32 6.86
C ASP A 620 21.93 -33.72 7.86
N ARG A 621 22.15 -32.91 8.91
CA ARG A 621 23.16 -33.10 9.98
C ARG A 621 24.62 -32.95 9.54
N HIS A 622 24.89 -32.37 8.37
CA HIS A 622 26.25 -31.99 7.99
C HIS A 622 26.65 -30.62 8.55
N TYR A 623 27.96 -30.34 8.49
CA TYR A 623 28.53 -29.03 8.77
C TYR A 623 28.86 -28.33 7.46
N TYR A 624 28.40 -27.08 7.32
CA TYR A 624 28.68 -26.22 6.18
C TYR A 624 29.37 -24.94 6.67
N GLY A 625 30.65 -24.79 6.31
CA GLY A 625 31.51 -23.76 6.87
C GLY A 625 31.74 -24.01 8.37
N LYS A 626 31.20 -23.13 9.22
CA LYS A 626 31.24 -23.25 10.70
C LYS A 626 29.91 -23.66 11.32
N PHE A 627 28.87 -23.87 10.51
CA PHE A 627 27.49 -24.02 10.99
C PHE A 627 27.00 -25.46 10.83
N TYR A 628 26.11 -25.87 11.74
CA TYR A 628 25.55 -27.22 11.78
C TYR A 628 24.12 -27.19 11.25
N ASN A 629 23.85 -28.01 10.23
CA ASN A 629 22.53 -28.13 9.62
C ASN A 629 21.61 -29.01 10.48
N ALA A 630 21.15 -28.44 11.60
CA ALA A 630 20.34 -29.15 12.58
C ALA A 630 19.03 -29.69 11.97
N PRO A 631 18.59 -30.90 12.38
CA PRO A 631 17.40 -31.54 11.83
C PRO A 631 16.13 -30.74 12.18
N LEU A 632 15.27 -30.55 11.17
CA LEU A 632 13.95 -29.94 11.34
C LEU A 632 13.06 -30.84 12.21
N LYS A 633 12.23 -30.25 13.08
CA LYS A 633 11.28 -31.02 13.89
C LYS A 633 10.03 -31.35 13.07
N LEU A 634 9.43 -32.50 13.37
CA LEU A 634 8.11 -32.89 12.84
C LEU A 634 7.03 -31.97 13.45
N GLY A 635 6.05 -31.57 12.63
CA GLY A 635 4.91 -30.74 13.04
C GLY A 635 5.16 -29.23 13.16
N GLU A 636 6.41 -28.75 13.16
CA GLU A 636 6.73 -27.32 13.07
C GLU A 636 6.68 -26.85 11.59
N GLU A 637 6.43 -25.56 11.36
CA GLU A 637 6.57 -24.93 10.03
C GLU A 637 7.79 -23.99 10.00
N TYR A 638 8.53 -24.01 8.89
CA TYR A 638 9.81 -23.30 8.76
C TYR A 638 9.84 -22.38 7.54
N CYS A 639 10.42 -21.19 7.70
CA CYS A 639 10.82 -20.30 6.64
C CYS A 639 12.35 -20.34 6.48
N VAL A 640 12.81 -20.38 5.23
CA VAL A 640 14.23 -20.46 4.89
C VAL A 640 14.62 -19.21 4.11
N PHE A 641 15.67 -18.53 4.56
CA PHE A 641 16.23 -17.36 3.89
C PHE A 641 17.61 -17.67 3.33
N LEU A 642 17.90 -17.15 2.13
CA LEU A 642 19.25 -17.03 1.59
C LEU A 642 19.72 -15.60 1.80
N ARG A 643 20.80 -15.41 2.58
CA ARG A 643 21.48 -14.14 2.78
C ARG A 643 22.77 -14.11 1.96
N ILE A 644 22.90 -13.13 1.07
CA ILE A 644 24.14 -12.77 0.37
C ILE A 644 24.85 -11.68 1.20
N ILE A 645 26.18 -11.78 1.34
CA ILE A 645 27.01 -10.84 2.12
C ILE A 645 28.20 -10.40 1.27
N SER A 646 28.45 -9.08 1.21
CA SER A 646 29.67 -8.47 0.67
C SER A 646 30.47 -7.84 1.81
N GLU A 647 31.70 -8.28 2.07
CA GLU A 647 32.51 -7.85 3.23
C GLU A 647 33.93 -7.43 2.81
N TRP A 648 34.27 -6.18 3.09
CA TRP A 648 35.49 -5.52 2.62
C TRP A 648 36.09 -4.58 3.67
N ASN A 649 37.32 -4.81 4.13
CA ASN A 649 38.03 -3.87 5.01
C ASN A 649 37.19 -3.33 6.20
N LYS A 650 36.31 -4.20 6.76
CA LYS A 650 35.31 -3.93 7.82
C LYS A 650 33.99 -3.26 7.42
N VAL A 651 33.81 -2.84 6.16
CA VAL A 651 32.47 -2.54 5.59
C VAL A 651 31.79 -3.87 5.25
N ARG A 652 30.52 -4.02 5.63
CA ARG A 652 29.74 -5.26 5.38
C ARG A 652 28.29 -4.93 5.05
N THR A 653 27.89 -5.19 3.81
CA THR A 653 26.53 -5.07 3.29
C THR A 653 25.93 -6.45 3.02
N GLN A 654 24.60 -6.58 3.06
CA GLN A 654 23.95 -7.89 2.95
C GLN A 654 22.49 -7.81 2.48
N SER A 655 22.03 -8.82 1.76
CA SER A 655 20.67 -8.87 1.22
C SER A 655 20.07 -10.26 1.40
N CYS A 656 18.78 -10.34 1.75
CA CYS A 656 18.11 -11.59 2.12
C CYS A 656 16.89 -11.85 1.25
N ALA A 657 16.85 -13.00 0.58
CA ALA A 657 15.67 -13.52 -0.10
C ALA A 657 14.99 -14.62 0.73
N VAL A 658 13.66 -14.71 0.67
CA VAL A 658 12.92 -15.90 1.11
C VAL A 658 13.12 -16.98 0.06
N TRP A 659 13.76 -18.09 0.44
CA TRP A 659 14.13 -19.16 -0.48
C TRP A 659 13.13 -20.31 -0.46
N ALA A 660 12.61 -20.67 0.71
CA ALA A 660 11.64 -21.75 0.84
C ALA A 660 10.70 -21.57 2.04
N GLN A 661 9.50 -22.17 1.94
CA GLN A 661 8.61 -22.43 3.07
C GLN A 661 8.31 -23.93 3.17
N ILE A 662 8.52 -24.49 4.35
CA ILE A 662 8.31 -25.91 4.66
C ILE A 662 7.13 -25.99 5.61
N LYS A 663 6.04 -26.60 5.15
CA LYS A 663 4.75 -26.64 5.85
C LYS A 663 4.31 -28.06 6.10
N ASN A 664 3.71 -28.34 7.25
CA ASN A 664 3.25 -29.66 7.66
C ASN A 664 4.28 -30.78 7.34
N LEU A 665 5.36 -30.87 8.12
CA LEU A 665 6.33 -31.98 8.09
C LEU A 665 5.66 -33.30 8.53
N SER A 666 4.91 -33.92 7.62
CA SER A 666 4.28 -35.23 7.77
C SER A 666 5.32 -36.35 7.74
N PRO A 667 5.19 -37.41 8.55
CA PRO A 667 6.07 -38.56 8.46
C PRO A 667 5.95 -39.22 7.08
N THR A 668 7.04 -39.23 6.31
CA THR A 668 7.11 -39.97 5.05
C THR A 668 7.00 -41.47 5.33
N LEU A 669 5.99 -42.13 4.77
CA LEU A 669 5.73 -43.56 4.96
C LEU A 669 6.71 -44.42 4.14
N GLN A 670 8.01 -44.29 4.41
CA GLN A 670 9.08 -44.99 3.71
C GLN A 670 10.13 -45.56 4.67
N TYR A 671 9.70 -46.21 5.77
CA TYR A 671 10.55 -47.20 6.48
C TYR A 671 9.81 -48.32 7.24
N MET A 672 8.52 -48.57 6.95
CA MET A 672 7.68 -49.56 7.68
C MET A 672 7.14 -50.73 6.84
N THR A 673 7.68 -50.97 5.64
CA THR A 673 7.34 -52.16 4.81
C THR A 673 8.43 -53.24 4.79
N ALA A 674 9.64 -52.96 5.29
CA ALA A 674 10.77 -53.89 5.25
C ALA A 674 10.89 -54.83 6.47
N VAL A 675 10.38 -54.44 7.65
CA VAL A 675 10.59 -55.17 8.92
C VAL A 675 9.41 -56.09 9.29
N GLY A 676 8.18 -55.72 8.92
CA GLY A 676 6.97 -56.51 9.22
C GLY A 676 6.85 -57.81 8.43
N LEU A 677 7.30 -57.83 7.17
CA LEU A 677 7.20 -59.03 6.32
C LEU A 677 8.28 -60.09 6.65
N GLY A 678 9.52 -59.66 6.93
CA GLY A 678 10.60 -60.58 7.28
C GLY A 678 10.39 -61.31 8.61
N SER A 679 9.76 -60.65 9.58
CA SER A 679 9.48 -61.21 10.91
C SER A 679 8.35 -62.26 10.88
N VAL A 680 7.25 -62.00 10.16
CA VAL A 680 6.18 -63.00 9.97
C VAL A 680 6.69 -64.20 9.18
N ALA A 681 7.45 -63.98 8.10
CA ALA A 681 8.05 -65.07 7.32
C ALA A 681 8.96 -65.97 8.17
N ALA A 682 9.82 -65.38 9.01
CA ALA A 682 10.71 -66.13 9.91
C ALA A 682 9.94 -66.97 10.94
N VAL A 683 8.87 -66.43 11.55
CA VAL A 683 8.03 -67.16 12.51
C VAL A 683 7.31 -68.33 11.84
N CYS A 684 6.74 -68.13 10.64
CA CYS A 684 6.12 -69.22 9.88
C CYS A 684 7.13 -70.32 9.50
N LEU A 685 8.36 -69.97 9.15
CA LEU A 685 9.40 -70.93 8.76
C LEU A 685 9.91 -71.75 9.97
N ILE A 686 10.06 -71.11 11.14
CA ILE A 686 10.37 -71.80 12.41
C ILE A 686 9.23 -72.76 12.80
N LEU A 687 7.97 -72.35 12.67
CA LEU A 687 6.82 -73.22 12.94
C LEU A 687 6.78 -74.42 11.98
N PHE A 688 6.96 -74.22 10.67
CA PHE A 688 7.02 -75.32 9.70
C PHE A 688 8.16 -76.31 9.99
N LEU A 689 9.35 -75.83 10.38
CA LEU A 689 10.46 -76.68 10.78
C LEU A 689 10.15 -77.46 12.08
N SER A 690 9.48 -76.84 13.05
CA SER A 690 9.08 -77.53 14.29
C SER A 690 8.05 -78.66 14.07
N PHE A 691 7.16 -78.52 13.10
CA PHE A 691 6.22 -79.57 12.68
C PHE A 691 6.84 -80.65 11.75
N SER A 692 8.10 -80.49 11.35
CA SER A 692 8.81 -81.44 10.48
C SER A 692 9.78 -82.37 11.22
N VAL A 693 9.80 -82.32 12.56
CA VAL A 693 10.68 -83.13 13.44
C VAL A 693 9.88 -83.67 14.65
N ALA A 694 8.74 -84.28 14.36
CA ALA A 694 7.85 -84.97 15.31
C ALA A 694 7.29 -86.25 14.68
#